data_AF-A0AA51RS85-F1
#
_entry.id   AF-A0AA51RS85-F1
#
_cell.length_a   1.000
_cell.length_b   1.000
_cell.length_c   1.000
_cell.angle_alpha   90.00
_cell.angle_beta   90.00
_cell.angle_gamma   90.00
#
_symmetry.space_group_name_H-M   'P 1'
#
loop_
_entity.id
_entity.type
_entity.pdbx_description
1 polymer ?
#
loop_
_entity_poly.entity_id
_entity_poly.type
_entity_poly.pdbx_seq_one_letter_code
_entity_poly.pdbx_strand_id
1 'polypeptide(L)'
;MKRYLLSFVVLFISLTDVFAYDPELDWKTIETPHFKLHFESKHRQIADDTVALAEIIHKDLAKKFQWEPRRKTHLVLTDHTDVANGYASPLPFNRSVLFVHPPQAGEMDMKDWLTSLLTHEYTHVLHLDKADGVPDAFRNIFGRFWPLFPNIFQPSWVHEGLATYQETSYENRIGRGQSSIYAMKIKEELRSGFKSISEVNMASSSWPLDARYLYGYYFFQFISETYGKEKVFHLVEEYSDNWLPYFINQNSEKVIGKPLDVLWVEFEDYLMDRYAPIKSEKLQSTLTNDGFFKQGLAQGLEQALWFTGYDGYTQYGLYRVRDNQTKKVHDLNSLGYLDVNLQGELLISQLEVSDEYNLYYDLYIYKPSQQKLQRITFSQRYVEAVWDNKSETIIALKGDSGRFYLERLTREGKFIERLYMGGTEVISYMDISPDSRFIVASVQRPDSSRAGVELFDLESHEWQPLFDKEFHSWHAKFVNDKQIVFSSDRQQNRFDIYLADIQTREVSRIASARSGEFEPIIIDNELWTLQYSSRGFDVVKREHFNTNAPAEITTLDLQYPLNLDEGRQTTRLERKGSLSEAEVMDYSSLDSLTPSYWFPFAVGNENTVELGLQTSGMDALENHSYFLAGSVAIERKLPNLFVNYQYDRFFNLRLQHSHDIDDDDNPLTTDFIEQSTELELSYYIAFTQLQRQWNIELAASFDTTRQYLWQDESLRFIREFNDPLVGVAFNFNSSKNYLRSISPSNGRQIKFATASSDVIESDFTGKRAVIDWRELIQLSGEHVLAIRALAASAEQGGRNFRIGGDFSEPFFMQGNALVEHRYALRGYPDFADVLSGRHVRMTSVEWRFPLGHLERTFMSPPIGIDKVSGRLFFDEARVYGHSQSVIDRYPSLDLSEQHYASVGAELYTRVKLFYSLILDVRLGYAIANDLSVGEEKSYFSIGTSF
;
A
#
# COMPACT_ATOMS: atom_id res chain seq x y z
N MET A 1 -8.08 -18.38 27.93
CA MET A 1 -8.44 -17.46 26.83
C MET A 1 -9.78 -16.81 27.21
N LYS A 2 -9.82 -15.62 27.82
CA LYS A 2 -11.09 -15.07 28.37
C LYS A 2 -11.48 -13.64 27.94
N ARG A 3 -10.69 -12.94 27.11
CA ARG A 3 -10.95 -11.51 26.76
C ARG A 3 -11.32 -11.16 25.31
N TYR A 4 -11.40 -12.13 24.39
CA TYR A 4 -11.22 -11.81 22.96
C TYR A 4 -12.47 -11.85 22.06
N LEU A 5 -13.67 -12.05 22.61
CA LEU A 5 -14.86 -12.33 21.78
C LEU A 5 -15.40 -11.10 21.02
N LEU A 6 -15.63 -9.98 21.74
CA LEU A 6 -16.01 -8.71 21.11
C LEU A 6 -14.83 -8.14 20.29
N SER A 7 -13.61 -8.34 20.78
CA SER A 7 -12.38 -7.92 20.10
C SER A 7 -12.19 -8.61 18.76
N PHE A 8 -12.64 -9.86 18.55
CA PHE A 8 -12.49 -10.57 17.27
C PHE A 8 -13.41 -10.01 16.19
N VAL A 9 -14.62 -9.57 16.53
CA VAL A 9 -15.55 -8.90 15.59
C VAL A 9 -15.11 -7.46 15.34
N VAL A 10 -14.54 -6.79 16.34
CA VAL A 10 -13.98 -5.43 16.23
C VAL A 10 -12.65 -5.40 15.47
N LEU A 11 -11.80 -6.44 15.59
CA LEU A 11 -10.48 -6.52 14.92
C LEU A 11 -10.58 -6.45 13.39
N PHE A 12 -11.69 -6.91 12.82
CA PHE A 12 -11.92 -6.85 11.37
C PHE A 12 -12.32 -5.45 10.88
N ILE A 13 -12.72 -4.56 11.79
CA ILE A 13 -13.24 -3.22 11.46
C ILE A 13 -12.24 -2.13 11.88
N SER A 14 -11.39 -2.37 12.87
CA SER A 14 -10.37 -1.43 13.34
C SER A 14 -9.06 -1.42 12.52
N LEU A 15 -9.04 -1.99 11.32
CA LEU A 15 -7.85 -2.09 10.45
C LEU A 15 -7.76 -0.99 9.38
N THR A 16 -8.53 0.08 9.49
CA THR A 16 -8.32 1.25 8.66
C THR A 16 -7.45 2.24 9.42
N ASP A 17 -6.14 2.27 9.13
CA ASP A 17 -5.46 3.57 9.10
C ASP A 17 -6.28 4.41 8.12
N VAL A 18 -7.12 5.27 8.68
CA VAL A 18 -8.01 6.15 7.92
C VAL A 18 -7.11 7.06 7.10
N PHE A 19 -7.20 6.98 5.76
CA PHE A 19 -6.50 7.91 4.87
C PHE A 19 -7.33 9.20 4.78
N ALA A 20 -7.52 9.84 5.93
CA ALA A 20 -8.24 11.10 6.05
C ALA A 20 -7.57 12.15 5.16
N TYR A 21 -8.38 12.88 4.40
CA TYR A 21 -7.88 14.00 3.60
C TYR A 21 -7.86 15.26 4.45
N ASP A 22 -6.88 16.12 4.19
CA ASP A 22 -6.71 17.37 4.92
C ASP A 22 -8.05 18.12 5.09
N PRO A 23 -8.60 18.16 6.33
CA PRO A 23 -9.89 18.78 6.60
C PRO A 23 -9.82 20.31 6.54
N GLU A 24 -8.62 20.91 6.48
CA GLU A 24 -8.43 22.36 6.36
C GLU A 24 -8.61 22.87 4.92
N LEU A 25 -8.61 21.97 3.92
CA LEU A 25 -8.84 22.34 2.53
C LEU A 25 -10.29 22.76 2.25
N ASP A 26 -10.48 23.68 1.30
CA ASP A 26 -11.80 24.14 0.86
C ASP A 26 -12.46 23.12 -0.08
N TRP A 27 -12.98 22.04 0.50
CA TRP A 27 -13.67 20.97 -0.22
C TRP A 27 -15.04 21.39 -0.74
N LYS A 28 -15.27 21.15 -2.04
CA LYS A 28 -16.52 21.39 -2.76
C LYS A 28 -17.09 20.09 -3.32
N THR A 29 -18.37 20.10 -3.65
CA THR A 29 -19.08 18.99 -4.28
C THR A 29 -19.80 19.44 -5.55
N ILE A 30 -19.63 18.71 -6.65
CA ILE A 30 -20.49 18.75 -7.84
C ILE A 30 -21.40 17.52 -7.81
N GLU A 31 -22.70 17.73 -7.99
CA GLU A 31 -23.68 16.63 -8.03
C GLU A 31 -24.30 16.48 -9.43
N THR A 32 -24.33 15.25 -9.93
CA THR A 32 -24.95 14.86 -11.21
C THR A 32 -25.93 13.71 -11.00
N PRO A 33 -26.64 13.21 -12.03
CA PRO A 33 -27.58 12.10 -11.84
C PRO A 33 -26.98 10.85 -11.18
N HIS A 34 -25.74 10.47 -11.52
CA HIS A 34 -25.12 9.24 -11.02
C HIS A 34 -23.95 9.46 -10.04
N PHE A 35 -23.45 10.69 -9.89
CA PHE A 35 -22.23 10.97 -9.12
C PHE A 35 -22.35 12.14 -8.14
N LYS A 36 -21.57 12.06 -7.06
CA LYS A 36 -21.17 13.20 -6.22
C LYS A 36 -19.65 13.32 -6.28
N LEU A 37 -19.13 14.35 -6.95
CA LEU A 37 -17.68 14.58 -7.09
C LEU A 37 -17.20 15.58 -6.04
N HIS A 38 -16.34 15.15 -5.14
CA HIS A 38 -15.69 15.95 -4.10
C HIS A 38 -14.29 16.37 -4.55
N PHE A 39 -13.95 17.66 -4.45
CA PHE A 39 -12.69 18.22 -4.91
C PHE A 39 -12.31 19.48 -4.12
N GLU A 40 -11.03 19.81 -4.01
CA GLU A 40 -10.57 21.11 -3.50
C GLU A 40 -10.89 22.22 -4.52
N SER A 41 -11.37 23.37 -4.06
CA SER A 41 -11.86 24.46 -4.94
C SER A 41 -10.87 24.91 -6.03
N LYS A 42 -9.55 24.82 -5.80
CA LYS A 42 -8.52 25.13 -6.81
C LYS A 42 -8.53 24.19 -8.02
N HIS A 43 -9.04 22.97 -7.88
CA HIS A 43 -9.09 21.94 -8.93
C HIS A 43 -10.40 21.96 -9.75
N ARG A 44 -11.17 23.05 -9.68
CA ARG A 44 -12.49 23.16 -10.37
C ARG A 44 -12.47 22.74 -11.83
N GLN A 45 -11.45 23.15 -12.60
CA GLN A 45 -11.40 22.87 -14.03
C GLN A 45 -11.33 21.36 -14.31
N ILE A 46 -10.44 20.63 -13.64
CA ILE A 46 -10.33 19.18 -13.83
C ILE A 46 -11.54 18.46 -13.22
N ALA A 47 -12.16 19.01 -12.16
CA ALA A 47 -13.39 18.47 -11.59
C ALA A 47 -14.57 18.49 -12.59
N ASP A 48 -14.77 19.61 -13.30
CA ASP A 48 -15.78 19.71 -14.36
C ASP A 48 -15.52 18.70 -15.50
N ASP A 49 -14.25 18.52 -15.89
CA ASP A 49 -13.88 17.57 -16.94
C ASP A 49 -14.10 16.11 -16.47
N THR A 50 -13.78 15.80 -15.22
CA THR A 50 -13.97 14.47 -14.59
C THR A 50 -15.45 14.10 -14.52
N VAL A 51 -16.31 14.98 -14.04
CA VAL A 51 -17.73 14.64 -13.84
C VAL A 51 -18.46 14.45 -15.18
N ALA A 52 -18.10 15.23 -16.20
CA ALA A 52 -18.63 15.05 -17.54
C ALA A 52 -18.22 13.73 -18.16
N LEU A 53 -16.97 13.33 -17.95
CA LEU A 53 -16.46 12.05 -18.39
C LEU A 53 -17.09 10.88 -17.64
N ALA A 54 -17.33 11.03 -16.33
CA ALA A 54 -17.98 10.02 -15.49
C ALA A 54 -19.37 9.66 -16.02
N GLU A 55 -20.19 10.66 -16.37
CA GLU A 55 -21.53 10.45 -16.93
C GLU A 55 -21.51 9.79 -18.32
N ILE A 56 -20.48 10.03 -19.12
CA ILE A 56 -20.29 9.34 -20.42
C ILE A 56 -19.90 7.88 -20.20
N ILE A 57 -18.90 7.63 -19.35
CA ILE A 57 -18.42 6.29 -19.01
C ILE A 57 -19.53 5.46 -18.37
N HIS A 58 -20.33 6.06 -17.49
CA HIS A 58 -21.47 5.41 -16.84
C HIS A 58 -22.44 4.80 -17.86
N LYS A 59 -22.83 5.57 -18.89
CA LYS A 59 -23.78 5.10 -19.92
C LYS A 59 -23.30 3.85 -20.67
N ASP A 60 -22.00 3.72 -20.89
CA ASP A 60 -21.42 2.56 -21.55
C ASP A 60 -21.24 1.38 -20.57
N LEU A 61 -20.57 1.62 -19.45
CA LEU A 61 -20.22 0.54 -18.51
C LEU A 61 -21.44 -0.03 -17.77
N ALA A 62 -22.40 0.79 -17.34
CA ALA A 62 -23.60 0.29 -16.65
C ALA A 62 -24.42 -0.67 -17.54
N LYS A 63 -24.46 -0.39 -18.86
CA LYS A 63 -25.09 -1.27 -19.85
C LYS A 63 -24.34 -2.59 -20.03
N LYS A 64 -23.01 -2.55 -20.10
CA LYS A 64 -22.15 -3.75 -20.21
C LYS A 64 -22.29 -4.67 -18.99
N PHE A 65 -22.27 -4.09 -17.80
CA PHE A 65 -22.41 -4.83 -16.54
C PHE A 65 -23.85 -5.22 -16.21
N GLN A 66 -24.84 -4.65 -16.92
CA GLN A 66 -26.27 -4.75 -16.56
C GLN A 66 -26.48 -4.48 -15.07
N TRP A 67 -25.86 -3.42 -14.59
CA TRP A 67 -25.87 -3.04 -13.18
C TRP A 67 -25.74 -1.54 -13.05
N GLU A 68 -26.51 -0.98 -12.13
CA GLU A 68 -26.46 0.43 -11.77
C GLU A 68 -26.45 0.55 -10.24
N PRO A 69 -25.50 1.31 -9.67
CA PRO A 69 -25.51 1.68 -8.27
C PRO A 69 -26.86 2.25 -7.80
N ARG A 70 -27.42 1.69 -6.73
CA ARG A 70 -28.69 2.17 -6.14
C ARG A 70 -28.61 3.59 -5.56
N ARG A 71 -27.41 4.04 -5.22
CA ARG A 71 -27.09 5.38 -4.73
C ARG A 71 -25.97 5.95 -5.60
N LYS A 72 -25.91 7.28 -5.69
CA LYS A 72 -24.86 7.98 -6.42
C LYS A 72 -23.48 7.52 -5.94
N THR A 73 -22.56 7.35 -6.88
CA THR A 73 -21.17 7.04 -6.57
C THR A 73 -20.44 8.31 -6.15
N HIS A 74 -19.72 8.23 -5.03
CA HIS A 74 -18.86 9.31 -4.57
C HIS A 74 -17.52 9.23 -5.32
N LEU A 75 -17.13 10.31 -5.99
CA LEU A 75 -15.82 10.46 -6.62
C LEU A 75 -15.02 11.46 -5.79
N VAL A 76 -13.85 11.10 -5.30
CA VAL A 76 -12.94 12.00 -4.58
C VAL A 76 -11.76 12.30 -5.48
N LEU A 77 -11.67 13.55 -5.93
CA LEU A 77 -10.58 14.03 -6.77
C LEU A 77 -9.54 14.72 -5.89
N THR A 78 -8.35 14.14 -5.81
CA THR A 78 -7.33 14.56 -4.86
C THR A 78 -5.95 14.65 -5.50
N ASP A 79 -5.21 15.70 -5.15
CA ASP A 79 -3.87 15.99 -5.67
C ASP A 79 -2.79 15.84 -4.57
N HIS A 80 -3.08 15.01 -3.56
CA HIS A 80 -2.21 14.82 -2.39
C HIS A 80 -0.95 13.98 -2.66
N THR A 81 -0.77 13.42 -3.86
CA THR A 81 0.36 12.56 -4.17
C THR A 81 0.85 12.75 -5.61
N ASP A 82 2.17 12.68 -5.78
CA ASP A 82 2.82 12.69 -7.11
C ASP A 82 2.99 11.27 -7.69
N VAL A 83 2.16 10.32 -7.24
CA VAL A 83 2.12 8.96 -7.78
C VAL A 83 0.80 8.77 -8.51
N ALA A 84 0.87 8.31 -9.76
CA ALA A 84 -0.31 7.97 -10.54
C ALA A 84 -0.99 6.72 -9.99
N ASN A 85 -2.20 6.86 -9.45
CA ASN A 85 -3.01 5.74 -8.97
C ASN A 85 -4.48 6.14 -8.76
N GLY A 86 -5.30 5.16 -8.42
CA GLY A 86 -6.65 5.32 -7.95
C GLY A 86 -7.06 4.10 -7.12
N TYR A 87 -8.20 4.20 -6.46
CA TYR A 87 -8.84 3.03 -5.89
C TYR A 87 -10.35 3.21 -5.81
N ALA A 88 -11.07 2.09 -5.72
CA ALA A 88 -12.51 2.08 -5.54
C ALA A 88 -12.93 1.08 -4.45
N SER A 89 -14.00 1.41 -3.74
CA SER A 89 -14.61 0.57 -2.74
C SER A 89 -16.14 0.65 -2.86
N PRO A 90 -16.87 -0.48 -2.76
CA PRO A 90 -18.32 -0.45 -2.58
C PRO A 90 -18.72 -0.14 -1.12
N LEU A 91 -17.80 -0.12 -0.17
CA LEU A 91 -18.11 -0.02 1.25
C LEU A 91 -17.45 1.22 1.88
N PRO A 92 -18.17 1.94 2.77
CA PRO A 92 -19.56 1.72 3.19
C PRO A 92 -20.60 2.13 2.13
N PHE A 93 -20.20 2.87 1.10
CA PHE A 93 -20.95 3.21 -0.10
C PHE A 93 -20.02 3.18 -1.31
N ASN A 94 -20.58 3.24 -2.52
CA ASN A 94 -19.78 3.28 -3.74
C ASN A 94 -18.94 4.55 -3.76
N ARG A 95 -17.63 4.38 -3.65
CA ARG A 95 -16.63 5.45 -3.58
C ARG A 95 -15.46 5.10 -4.50
N SER A 96 -14.97 6.09 -5.23
CA SER A 96 -13.74 6.00 -6.00
C SER A 96 -12.89 7.24 -5.73
N VAL A 97 -11.60 7.03 -5.53
CA VAL A 97 -10.60 8.08 -5.33
C VAL A 97 -9.69 8.12 -6.54
N LEU A 98 -9.52 9.32 -7.09
CA LEU A 98 -8.77 9.58 -8.30
C LEU A 98 -7.60 10.50 -7.95
N PHE A 99 -6.36 10.01 -8.13
CA PHE A 99 -5.18 10.85 -7.89
C PHE A 99 -4.92 11.71 -9.13
N VAL A 100 -4.75 13.01 -8.92
CA VAL A 100 -4.62 14.02 -9.96
C VAL A 100 -3.16 14.10 -10.47
N HIS A 101 -2.57 12.94 -10.72
CA HIS A 101 -1.21 12.81 -11.24
C HIS A 101 -1.20 11.85 -12.45
N PRO A 102 -0.80 12.31 -13.65
CA PRO A 102 -0.70 11.43 -14.80
C PRO A 102 0.42 10.38 -14.60
N PRO A 103 0.28 9.17 -15.16
CA PRO A 103 1.37 8.17 -15.20
C PRO A 103 2.55 8.66 -16.05
N GLN A 104 3.66 7.92 -16.06
CA GLN A 104 4.80 8.28 -16.91
C GLN A 104 4.44 8.14 -18.39
N ALA A 105 4.99 9.02 -19.24
CA ALA A 105 4.69 9.04 -20.67
C ALA A 105 5.05 7.69 -21.31
N GLY A 106 4.04 6.99 -21.84
CA GLY A 106 4.21 5.71 -22.51
C GLY A 106 4.09 4.47 -21.62
N GLU A 107 3.96 4.61 -20.31
CA GLU A 107 3.73 3.48 -19.39
C GLU A 107 2.53 2.62 -19.81
N MET A 108 1.52 3.24 -20.44
CA MET A 108 0.42 2.57 -21.13
C MET A 108 0.02 3.30 -22.41
N ASP A 109 -0.56 2.57 -23.37
CA ASP A 109 -1.25 3.16 -24.51
C ASP A 109 -2.51 3.87 -23.99
N MET A 110 -2.58 5.19 -24.07
CA MET A 110 -3.77 5.95 -23.64
C MET A 110 -3.89 7.24 -24.44
N LYS A 111 -5.11 7.58 -24.83
CA LYS A 111 -5.40 8.86 -25.47
C LYS A 111 -5.49 10.00 -24.44
N ASP A 112 -6.19 9.73 -23.34
CA ASP A 112 -6.46 10.66 -22.25
C ASP A 112 -6.34 9.87 -20.94
N TRP A 113 -5.40 10.28 -20.09
CA TRP A 113 -5.06 9.54 -18.87
C TRP A 113 -6.23 9.48 -17.89
N LEU A 114 -7.00 10.57 -17.79
CA LEU A 114 -8.15 10.68 -16.89
C LEU A 114 -9.29 9.74 -17.33
N THR A 115 -9.51 9.61 -18.64
CA THR A 115 -10.47 8.65 -19.22
C THR A 115 -10.08 7.22 -18.89
N SER A 116 -8.79 6.90 -19.01
CA SER A 116 -8.32 5.55 -18.71
C SER A 116 -8.46 5.24 -17.21
N LEU A 117 -8.03 6.15 -16.34
CA LEU A 117 -8.15 6.01 -14.90
C LEU A 117 -9.61 5.87 -14.47
N LEU A 118 -10.49 6.75 -14.95
CA LEU A 118 -11.90 6.73 -14.57
C LEU A 118 -12.63 5.49 -15.11
N THR A 119 -12.28 5.01 -16.30
CA THR A 119 -12.82 3.74 -16.84
C THR A 119 -12.38 2.56 -15.98
N HIS A 120 -11.12 2.54 -15.55
CA HIS A 120 -10.57 1.51 -14.67
C HIS A 120 -11.28 1.50 -13.31
N GLU A 121 -11.28 2.64 -12.62
CA GLU A 121 -11.84 2.74 -11.26
C GLU A 121 -13.36 2.57 -11.25
N TYR A 122 -14.08 3.08 -12.26
CA TYR A 122 -15.53 2.89 -12.33
C TYR A 122 -15.91 1.44 -12.67
N THR A 123 -15.05 0.71 -13.38
CA THR A 123 -15.22 -0.74 -13.56
C THR A 123 -15.20 -1.46 -12.22
N HIS A 124 -14.26 -1.10 -11.31
CA HIS A 124 -14.25 -1.65 -9.96
C HIS A 124 -15.54 -1.33 -9.20
N VAL A 125 -16.05 -0.09 -9.27
CA VAL A 125 -17.33 0.28 -8.62
C VAL A 125 -18.47 -0.62 -9.08
N LEU A 126 -18.67 -0.77 -10.40
CA LEU A 126 -19.76 -1.59 -10.93
C LEU A 126 -19.58 -3.08 -10.63
N HIS A 127 -18.34 -3.58 -10.75
CA HIS A 127 -18.02 -4.97 -10.49
C HIS A 127 -18.23 -5.35 -9.02
N LEU A 128 -17.65 -4.59 -8.10
CA LEU A 128 -17.64 -4.89 -6.67
C LEU A 128 -19.00 -4.63 -6.01
N ASP A 129 -19.78 -3.66 -6.52
CA ASP A 129 -21.13 -3.36 -6.01
C ASP A 129 -22.21 -4.31 -6.52
N LYS A 130 -21.99 -5.00 -7.65
CA LYS A 130 -22.98 -5.92 -8.22
C LYS A 130 -23.26 -7.07 -7.25
N ALA A 131 -24.54 -7.28 -6.98
CA ALA A 131 -25.05 -8.44 -6.25
C ALA A 131 -26.38 -8.85 -6.88
N ASP A 132 -26.70 -10.13 -6.84
CA ASP A 132 -27.96 -10.67 -7.31
C ASP A 132 -28.51 -11.71 -6.31
N GLY A 133 -29.72 -12.20 -6.55
CA GLY A 133 -30.39 -13.27 -5.81
C GLY A 133 -30.28 -13.17 -4.28
N VAL A 134 -29.60 -14.11 -3.63
CA VAL A 134 -29.57 -14.18 -2.16
C VAL A 134 -28.82 -12.98 -1.55
N PRO A 135 -27.57 -12.67 -1.94
CA PRO A 135 -26.89 -11.45 -1.50
C PRO A 135 -27.75 -10.18 -1.67
N ASP A 136 -28.36 -9.95 -2.84
CA ASP A 136 -29.17 -8.74 -3.08
C ASP A 136 -30.44 -8.68 -2.20
N ALA A 137 -31.10 -9.82 -2.01
CA ALA A 137 -32.26 -9.92 -1.12
C ALA A 137 -31.91 -9.52 0.32
N PHE A 138 -30.75 -9.96 0.84
CA PHE A 138 -30.30 -9.57 2.17
C PHE A 138 -29.79 -8.13 2.24
N ARG A 139 -29.23 -7.57 1.15
CA ARG A 139 -28.88 -6.13 1.08
C ARG A 139 -30.10 -5.23 1.24
N ASN A 140 -31.28 -5.69 0.83
CA ASN A 140 -32.53 -4.96 1.05
C ASN A 140 -32.95 -4.89 2.53
N ILE A 141 -32.48 -5.82 3.36
CA ILE A 141 -32.81 -5.89 4.79
C ILE A 141 -31.71 -5.24 5.62
N PHE A 142 -30.48 -5.72 5.47
CA PHE A 142 -29.34 -5.35 6.30
C PHE A 142 -28.55 -4.18 5.73
N GLY A 143 -28.85 -3.72 4.51
CA GLY A 143 -28.12 -2.64 3.86
C GLY A 143 -26.78 -3.11 3.31
N ARG A 144 -25.77 -2.24 3.37
CA ARG A 144 -24.44 -2.47 2.78
C ARG A 144 -23.49 -3.22 3.73
N PHE A 145 -23.98 -4.28 4.37
CA PHE A 145 -23.13 -5.12 5.23
C PHE A 145 -22.14 -5.92 4.37
N TRP A 146 -20.84 -5.85 4.70
CA TRP A 146 -19.75 -6.28 3.82
C TRP A 146 -19.82 -7.73 3.28
N PRO A 147 -20.31 -8.76 4.02
CA PRO A 147 -20.43 -10.12 3.50
C PRO A 147 -21.45 -10.27 2.38
N LEU A 148 -22.33 -9.28 2.18
CA LEU A 148 -23.38 -9.31 1.15
C LEU A 148 -22.90 -8.77 -0.21
N PHE A 149 -21.60 -8.52 -0.37
CA PHE A 149 -20.96 -8.07 -1.61
C PHE A 149 -20.03 -9.16 -2.11
N PRO A 150 -20.53 -10.19 -2.80
CA PRO A 150 -19.74 -11.37 -3.11
C PRO A 150 -18.47 -11.05 -3.90
N ASN A 151 -18.55 -10.10 -4.84
CA ASN A 151 -17.42 -9.75 -5.70
C ASN A 151 -16.19 -9.19 -4.97
N ILE A 152 -16.31 -8.63 -3.75
CA ILE A 152 -15.13 -8.16 -2.98
C ILE A 152 -14.20 -9.30 -2.55
N PHE A 153 -14.70 -10.53 -2.54
CA PHE A 153 -13.99 -11.71 -2.05
C PHE A 153 -13.26 -12.50 -3.13
N GLN A 154 -13.30 -12.04 -4.37
CA GLN A 154 -12.52 -12.63 -5.44
C GLN A 154 -11.02 -12.32 -5.26
N PRO A 155 -10.13 -13.17 -5.82
CA PRO A 155 -8.72 -12.84 -5.92
C PRO A 155 -8.47 -11.51 -6.64
N SER A 156 -7.48 -10.74 -6.20
CA SER A 156 -7.19 -9.41 -6.76
C SER A 156 -6.88 -9.40 -8.26
N TRP A 157 -6.36 -10.48 -8.83
CA TRP A 157 -6.13 -10.58 -10.28
C TRP A 157 -7.44 -10.58 -11.09
N VAL A 158 -8.56 -11.00 -10.49
CA VAL A 158 -9.88 -10.96 -11.14
C VAL A 158 -10.36 -9.52 -11.20
N HIS A 159 -10.25 -8.78 -10.09
CA HIS A 159 -10.62 -7.36 -10.03
C HIS A 159 -9.81 -6.55 -11.04
N GLU A 160 -8.49 -6.61 -10.91
CA GLU A 160 -7.55 -5.79 -11.67
C GLU A 160 -7.48 -6.23 -13.14
N GLY A 161 -7.58 -7.53 -13.40
CA GLY A 161 -7.64 -8.09 -14.73
C GLY A 161 -8.89 -7.64 -15.50
N LEU A 162 -10.06 -7.66 -14.86
CA LEU A 162 -11.31 -7.24 -15.49
C LEU A 162 -11.28 -5.75 -15.81
N ALA A 163 -10.82 -4.91 -14.88
CA ALA A 163 -10.67 -3.48 -15.10
C ALA A 163 -9.65 -3.17 -16.21
N THR A 164 -8.52 -3.91 -16.25
CA THR A 164 -7.52 -3.79 -17.33
C THR A 164 -8.08 -4.24 -18.70
N TYR A 165 -8.96 -5.24 -18.71
CA TYR A 165 -9.66 -5.67 -19.92
C TYR A 165 -10.66 -4.60 -20.39
N GLN A 166 -11.42 -3.96 -19.48
CA GLN A 166 -12.39 -2.91 -19.83
C GLN A 166 -11.76 -1.60 -20.32
N GLU A 167 -10.62 -1.18 -19.77
CA GLU A 167 -9.90 0.00 -20.26
C GLU A 167 -9.25 -0.23 -21.65
N THR A 168 -9.09 -1.50 -22.07
CA THR A 168 -8.39 -1.85 -23.31
C THR A 168 -9.32 -1.87 -24.51
N SER A 169 -8.94 -1.14 -25.57
CA SER A 169 -9.61 -1.15 -26.86
C SER A 169 -8.60 -1.31 -27.99
N TYR A 170 -8.68 -2.43 -28.70
CA TYR A 170 -7.88 -2.71 -29.91
C TYR A 170 -8.24 -1.77 -31.06
N GLU A 171 -9.52 -1.43 -31.22
CA GLU A 171 -10.01 -0.53 -32.27
C GLU A 171 -9.44 0.88 -32.11
N ASN A 172 -9.38 1.37 -30.87
CA ASN A 172 -8.87 2.71 -30.56
C ASN A 172 -7.37 2.72 -30.18
N ARG A 173 -6.71 1.55 -30.14
CA ARG A 173 -5.31 1.37 -29.71
C ARG A 173 -5.00 2.01 -28.34
N ILE A 174 -5.79 1.68 -27.33
CA ILE A 174 -5.65 2.15 -25.94
C ILE A 174 -5.74 1.00 -24.93
N GLY A 175 -5.29 1.26 -23.71
CA GLY A 175 -5.23 0.38 -22.55
C GLY A 175 -3.95 -0.44 -22.48
N ARG A 176 -3.62 -0.90 -21.27
CA ARG A 176 -2.39 -1.68 -21.02
C ARG A 176 -2.30 -2.98 -21.81
N GLY A 177 -3.44 -3.53 -22.23
CA GLY A 177 -3.49 -4.73 -23.07
C GLY A 177 -2.90 -4.57 -24.47
N GLN A 178 -2.72 -3.34 -24.96
CA GLN A 178 -2.01 -3.04 -26.22
C GLN A 178 -0.49 -2.89 -26.03
N SER A 179 -0.03 -2.74 -24.78
CA SER A 179 1.33 -2.32 -24.47
C SER A 179 2.35 -3.40 -24.83
N SER A 180 3.41 -2.98 -25.53
CA SER A 180 4.59 -3.81 -25.77
C SER A 180 5.26 -4.26 -24.47
N ILE A 181 5.10 -3.52 -23.35
CA ILE A 181 5.57 -3.96 -22.03
C ILE A 181 4.81 -5.22 -21.59
N TYR A 182 3.48 -5.25 -21.69
CA TYR A 182 2.69 -6.41 -21.26
C TYR A 182 3.00 -7.65 -22.11
N ALA A 183 3.11 -7.47 -23.43
CA ALA A 183 3.50 -8.55 -24.34
C ALA A 183 4.90 -9.08 -24.03
N MET A 184 5.85 -8.20 -23.73
CA MET A 184 7.21 -8.56 -23.33
C MET A 184 7.25 -9.33 -22.00
N LYS A 185 6.53 -8.85 -20.98
CA LYS A 185 6.45 -9.49 -19.65
C LYS A 185 5.86 -10.90 -19.74
N ILE A 186 4.71 -11.07 -20.40
CA ILE A 186 4.05 -12.39 -20.47
C ILE A 186 4.88 -13.40 -21.27
N LYS A 187 5.58 -12.96 -22.32
CA LYS A 187 6.51 -13.82 -23.09
C LYS A 187 7.66 -14.35 -22.23
N GLU A 188 8.19 -13.51 -21.36
CA GLU A 188 9.28 -13.88 -20.46
C GLU A 188 8.79 -14.83 -19.35
N GLU A 189 7.56 -14.64 -18.85
CA GLU A 189 6.92 -15.57 -17.91
C GLU A 189 6.72 -16.97 -18.52
N LEU A 190 6.12 -17.05 -19.72
CA LEU A 190 5.93 -18.33 -20.44
C LEU A 190 7.25 -19.10 -20.62
N ARG A 191 8.35 -18.37 -20.77
CA ARG A 191 9.66 -18.96 -21.00
C ARG A 191 10.34 -19.44 -19.73
N SER A 192 10.29 -18.66 -18.67
CA SER A 192 11.10 -18.87 -17.47
C SER A 192 10.35 -19.61 -16.37
N GLY A 193 9.04 -19.77 -16.51
CA GLY A 193 8.17 -20.50 -15.60
C GLY A 193 6.86 -19.75 -15.43
N PHE A 194 5.82 -20.16 -16.15
CA PHE A 194 4.49 -19.56 -16.05
C PHE A 194 3.91 -19.77 -14.66
N LYS A 195 3.35 -18.73 -14.04
CA LYS A 195 2.80 -18.84 -12.69
C LYS A 195 1.53 -19.68 -12.69
N SER A 196 1.45 -20.62 -11.76
CA SER A 196 0.22 -21.36 -11.52
C SER A 196 -0.85 -20.45 -10.91
N ILE A 197 -2.13 -20.83 -11.08
CA ILE A 197 -3.26 -20.11 -10.45
C ILE A 197 -3.09 -19.98 -8.93
N SER A 198 -2.53 -21.00 -8.27
CA SER A 198 -2.25 -20.97 -6.83
C SER A 198 -1.28 -19.86 -6.43
N GLU A 199 -0.31 -19.51 -7.29
CA GLU A 199 0.64 -18.42 -7.05
C GLU A 199 0.02 -17.05 -7.31
N VAL A 200 -0.77 -16.92 -8.39
CA VAL A 200 -1.43 -15.66 -8.74
C VAL A 200 -2.53 -15.30 -7.73
N ASN A 201 -3.27 -16.28 -7.21
CA ASN A 201 -4.25 -16.06 -6.13
C ASN A 201 -3.63 -15.57 -4.81
N MET A 202 -2.37 -15.94 -4.54
CA MET A 202 -1.67 -15.46 -3.36
C MET A 202 -1.40 -13.94 -3.44
N ALA A 203 -1.26 -13.39 -4.64
CA ALA A 203 -0.58 -12.11 -4.89
C ALA A 203 0.87 -12.17 -4.38
N SER A 204 1.59 -13.19 -4.86
CA SER A 204 3.00 -13.48 -4.53
C SER A 204 3.90 -12.25 -4.63
N SER A 205 4.92 -12.18 -3.75
CA SER A 205 5.97 -11.16 -3.79
C SER A 205 7.05 -11.43 -4.85
N SER A 206 6.86 -12.50 -5.65
CA SER A 206 7.70 -12.84 -6.79
C SER A 206 7.41 -11.97 -8.00
N TRP A 207 8.48 -11.69 -8.76
CA TRP A 207 8.38 -10.94 -10.00
C TRP A 207 7.50 -11.66 -11.03
N PRO A 208 6.73 -10.95 -11.87
CA PRO A 208 6.50 -9.50 -11.85
C PRO A 208 5.51 -9.07 -10.76
N LEU A 209 5.75 -7.93 -10.11
CA LEU A 209 4.90 -7.44 -9.01
C LEU A 209 3.51 -6.97 -9.47
N ASP A 210 3.36 -6.66 -10.77
CA ASP A 210 2.09 -6.35 -11.41
C ASP A 210 1.38 -7.59 -12.00
N ALA A 211 1.73 -8.81 -11.56
CA ALA A 211 1.15 -10.06 -12.04
C ALA A 211 -0.39 -10.08 -12.02
N ARG A 212 -1.03 -9.44 -11.03
CA ARG A 212 -2.49 -9.35 -10.93
C ARG A 212 -3.12 -8.68 -12.16
N TYR A 213 -2.48 -7.65 -12.71
CA TYR A 213 -2.93 -6.97 -13.91
C TYR A 213 -2.54 -7.75 -15.17
N LEU A 214 -1.28 -8.21 -15.21
CA LEU A 214 -0.71 -8.89 -16.37
C LEU A 214 -1.47 -10.20 -16.68
N TYR A 215 -1.50 -11.12 -15.72
CA TYR A 215 -2.17 -12.42 -15.89
C TYR A 215 -3.69 -12.24 -15.98
N GLY A 216 -4.26 -11.32 -15.18
CA GLY A 216 -5.69 -11.05 -15.19
C GLY A 216 -6.19 -10.54 -16.54
N TYR A 217 -5.51 -9.56 -17.15
CA TYR A 217 -5.85 -9.08 -18.49
C TYR A 217 -5.83 -10.20 -19.53
N TYR A 218 -4.72 -10.94 -19.60
CA TYR A 218 -4.56 -12.00 -20.59
C TYR A 218 -5.55 -13.15 -20.37
N PHE A 219 -5.95 -13.42 -19.12
CA PHE A 219 -6.99 -14.40 -18.83
C PHE A 219 -8.35 -13.95 -19.36
N PHE A 220 -8.78 -12.71 -19.11
CA PHE A 220 -10.05 -12.22 -19.65
C PHE A 220 -10.03 -12.06 -21.17
N GLN A 221 -8.86 -11.76 -21.75
CA GLN A 221 -8.67 -11.81 -23.20
C GLN A 221 -8.89 -13.23 -23.73
N PHE A 222 -8.26 -14.23 -23.11
CA PHE A 222 -8.45 -15.64 -23.45
C PHE A 222 -9.92 -16.05 -23.39
N ILE A 223 -10.63 -15.68 -22.31
CA ILE A 223 -12.06 -15.98 -22.17
C ILE A 223 -12.86 -15.34 -23.29
N SER A 224 -12.62 -14.05 -23.54
CA SER A 224 -13.31 -13.27 -24.56
C SER A 224 -13.12 -13.81 -25.97
N GLU A 225 -11.91 -14.23 -26.32
CA GLU A 225 -11.57 -14.67 -27.69
C GLU A 225 -11.89 -16.14 -27.93
N THR A 226 -11.84 -16.99 -26.89
CA THR A 226 -12.07 -18.43 -27.00
C THR A 226 -13.53 -18.80 -26.79
N TYR A 227 -14.21 -18.16 -25.84
CA TYR A 227 -15.59 -18.51 -25.45
C TYR A 227 -16.62 -17.41 -25.73
N GLY A 228 -16.18 -16.21 -26.12
CA GLY A 228 -17.05 -15.08 -26.44
C GLY A 228 -16.98 -13.95 -25.41
N LYS A 229 -17.16 -12.71 -25.88
CA LYS A 229 -17.09 -11.48 -25.03
C LYS A 229 -18.12 -11.50 -23.91
N GLU A 230 -19.31 -12.04 -24.18
CA GLU A 230 -20.42 -12.16 -23.23
C GLU A 230 -20.07 -13.03 -22.02
N LYS A 231 -19.20 -14.03 -22.20
CA LYS A 231 -18.80 -14.94 -21.12
C LYS A 231 -18.02 -14.24 -20.01
N VAL A 232 -17.28 -13.18 -20.33
CA VAL A 232 -16.61 -12.34 -19.32
C VAL A 232 -17.62 -11.76 -18.34
N PHE A 233 -18.73 -11.21 -18.85
CA PHE A 233 -19.76 -10.60 -18.01
C PHE A 233 -20.67 -11.64 -17.34
N HIS A 234 -20.95 -12.77 -17.98
CA HIS A 234 -21.67 -13.87 -17.34
C HIS A 234 -20.90 -14.46 -16.14
N LEU A 235 -19.56 -14.47 -16.17
CA LEU A 235 -18.76 -14.86 -15.00
C LEU A 235 -18.99 -13.93 -13.81
N VAL A 236 -19.12 -12.63 -14.06
CA VAL A 236 -19.44 -11.62 -13.02
C VAL A 236 -20.87 -11.78 -12.53
N GLU A 237 -21.82 -11.97 -13.44
CA GLU A 237 -23.23 -12.18 -13.13
C GLU A 237 -23.45 -13.41 -12.25
N GLU A 238 -22.94 -14.58 -12.65
CA GLU A 238 -23.05 -15.81 -11.85
C GLU A 238 -22.39 -15.65 -10.47
N TYR A 239 -21.26 -14.94 -10.38
CA TYR A 239 -20.61 -14.75 -9.08
C TYR A 239 -21.41 -13.83 -8.15
N SER A 240 -22.22 -12.95 -8.72
CA SER A 240 -23.00 -11.96 -7.98
C SER A 240 -24.14 -12.57 -7.15
N ASP A 241 -24.56 -13.81 -7.44
CA ASP A 241 -25.55 -14.58 -6.65
C ASP A 241 -24.88 -15.57 -5.66
N ASN A 242 -23.55 -15.55 -5.52
CA ASN A 242 -22.89 -16.47 -4.59
C ASN A 242 -23.12 -16.07 -3.13
N TRP A 243 -23.96 -16.85 -2.43
CA TRP A 243 -24.09 -16.76 -0.96
C TRP A 243 -22.79 -17.11 -0.23
N LEU A 244 -22.03 -18.08 -0.74
CA LEU A 244 -20.68 -18.42 -0.26
C LEU A 244 -19.67 -17.90 -1.30
N PRO A 245 -19.14 -16.69 -1.11
CA PRO A 245 -18.52 -15.89 -2.17
C PRO A 245 -17.07 -16.27 -2.42
N TYR A 246 -16.69 -17.53 -2.23
CA TYR A 246 -15.31 -18.00 -2.40
C TYR A 246 -15.18 -19.17 -3.40
N PHE A 247 -16.27 -19.58 -4.04
CA PHE A 247 -16.29 -20.71 -4.98
C PHE A 247 -16.02 -20.29 -6.43
N ILE A 248 -14.90 -19.59 -6.69
CA ILE A 248 -14.55 -19.13 -8.05
C ILE A 248 -14.38 -20.29 -9.06
N ASN A 249 -13.95 -21.46 -8.60
CA ASN A 249 -13.81 -22.64 -9.45
C ASN A 249 -15.16 -23.16 -9.97
N GLN A 250 -16.18 -23.16 -9.12
CA GLN A 250 -17.53 -23.59 -9.50
C GLN A 250 -18.21 -22.54 -10.39
N ASN A 251 -17.88 -21.26 -10.18
CA ASN A 251 -18.37 -20.17 -11.01
C ASN A 251 -18.01 -20.36 -12.48
N SER A 252 -16.73 -20.64 -12.76
CA SER A 252 -16.29 -20.91 -14.14
C SER A 252 -16.90 -22.19 -14.70
N GLU A 253 -17.07 -23.23 -13.87
CA GLU A 253 -17.69 -24.48 -14.29
C GLU A 253 -19.13 -24.28 -14.76
N LYS A 254 -19.93 -23.48 -14.04
CA LYS A 254 -21.30 -23.18 -14.44
C LYS A 254 -21.39 -22.35 -15.72
N VAL A 255 -20.52 -21.35 -15.88
CA VAL A 255 -20.61 -20.38 -17.01
C VAL A 255 -19.95 -20.91 -18.28
N ILE A 256 -18.78 -21.56 -18.15
CA ILE A 256 -17.93 -22.01 -19.25
C ILE A 256 -18.04 -23.53 -19.47
N GLY A 257 -18.47 -24.29 -18.46
CA GLY A 257 -18.51 -25.76 -18.50
C GLY A 257 -17.19 -26.41 -18.05
N LYS A 258 -16.24 -25.64 -17.52
CA LYS A 258 -14.93 -26.12 -17.06
C LYS A 258 -14.50 -25.43 -15.76
N PRO A 259 -13.88 -26.18 -14.83
CA PRO A 259 -13.31 -25.59 -13.62
C PRO A 259 -12.10 -24.70 -13.97
N LEU A 260 -11.82 -23.74 -13.10
CA LEU A 260 -10.87 -22.66 -13.34
C LEU A 260 -9.42 -23.16 -13.42
N ASP A 261 -9.08 -24.22 -12.68
CA ASP A 261 -7.77 -24.87 -12.77
C ASP A 261 -7.51 -25.47 -14.16
N VAL A 262 -8.52 -26.08 -14.78
CA VAL A 262 -8.45 -26.58 -16.16
C VAL A 262 -8.37 -25.41 -17.15
N LEU A 263 -9.17 -24.36 -16.93
CA LEU A 263 -9.10 -23.15 -17.78
C LEU A 263 -7.74 -22.45 -17.68
N TRP A 264 -7.05 -22.53 -16.55
CA TRP A 264 -5.72 -21.93 -16.38
C TRP A 264 -4.66 -22.65 -17.23
N VAL A 265 -4.78 -23.97 -17.40
CA VAL A 265 -3.92 -24.75 -18.31
C VAL A 265 -4.23 -24.40 -19.76
N GLU A 266 -5.51 -24.34 -20.14
CA GLU A 266 -5.92 -23.93 -21.50
C GLU A 266 -5.50 -22.49 -21.83
N PHE A 267 -5.49 -21.63 -20.81
CA PHE A 267 -5.00 -20.26 -20.91
C PHE A 267 -3.48 -20.21 -21.19
N GLU A 268 -2.68 -21.03 -20.51
CA GLU A 268 -1.25 -21.16 -20.79
C GLU A 268 -1.01 -21.65 -22.22
N ASP A 269 -1.74 -22.68 -22.67
CA ASP A 269 -1.66 -23.21 -24.04
C ASP A 269 -2.02 -22.14 -25.08
N TYR A 270 -3.10 -21.39 -24.85
CA TYR A 270 -3.51 -20.25 -25.68
C TYR A 270 -2.39 -19.20 -25.84
N LEU A 271 -1.69 -18.88 -24.74
CA LEU A 271 -0.58 -17.94 -24.77
C LEU A 271 0.66 -18.52 -25.48
N MET A 272 0.95 -19.80 -25.30
CA MET A 272 2.03 -20.50 -26.00
C MET A 272 1.82 -20.50 -27.51
N ASP A 273 0.59 -20.76 -27.97
CA ASP A 273 0.23 -20.72 -29.39
C ASP A 273 0.37 -19.31 -29.97
N ARG A 274 -0.02 -18.29 -29.21
CA ARG A 274 0.06 -16.88 -29.63
C ARG A 274 1.49 -16.35 -29.68
N TYR A 275 2.31 -16.71 -28.71
CA TYR A 275 3.62 -16.07 -28.48
C TYR A 275 4.81 -17.02 -28.66
N ALA A 276 4.61 -18.13 -29.38
CA ALA A 276 5.56 -19.22 -29.65
C ALA A 276 7.03 -18.84 -29.38
N PRO A 277 7.72 -19.51 -28.44
CA PRO A 277 9.02 -19.08 -27.95
C PRO A 277 10.06 -19.04 -29.08
N ILE A 278 10.57 -17.84 -29.37
CA ILE A 278 11.67 -17.65 -30.33
C ILE A 278 12.93 -18.35 -29.78
N LYS A 279 13.61 -19.13 -30.64
CA LYS A 279 14.91 -19.76 -30.33
C LYS A 279 15.93 -18.70 -29.94
N SER A 280 16.62 -18.97 -28.83
CA SER A 280 17.42 -18.04 -28.02
C SER A 280 18.43 -17.18 -28.79
N GLU A 281 18.35 -15.86 -28.58
CA GLU A 281 19.51 -14.97 -28.62
C GLU A 281 20.39 -15.21 -27.37
N LYS A 282 21.70 -14.98 -27.47
CA LYS A 282 22.65 -15.17 -26.36
C LYS A 282 22.28 -14.29 -25.16
N LEU A 283 22.28 -14.88 -23.97
CA LEU A 283 22.28 -14.14 -22.70
C LEU A 283 23.54 -13.27 -22.64
N GLN A 284 23.35 -11.99 -22.36
CA GLN A 284 24.44 -11.04 -22.21
C GLN A 284 24.96 -11.05 -20.77
N SER A 285 26.22 -10.67 -20.60
CA SER A 285 26.82 -10.50 -19.27
C SER A 285 26.18 -9.30 -18.57
N THR A 286 25.47 -9.55 -17.49
CA THR A 286 24.86 -8.55 -16.62
C THR A 286 25.85 -8.10 -15.54
N LEU A 287 25.79 -6.82 -15.17
CA LEU A 287 26.60 -6.23 -14.09
C LEU A 287 25.89 -6.29 -12.73
N THR A 288 24.57 -6.42 -12.77
CA THR A 288 23.72 -6.73 -11.62
C THR A 288 23.01 -8.05 -11.86
N ASN A 289 22.59 -8.73 -10.80
CA ASN A 289 22.00 -10.07 -10.89
C ASN A 289 20.86 -10.31 -9.90
N ASP A 290 20.44 -9.27 -9.20
CA ASP A 290 19.39 -9.25 -8.20
C ASP A 290 18.01 -9.02 -8.82
N GLY A 291 17.92 -8.54 -10.08
CA GLY A 291 16.66 -8.24 -10.73
C GLY A 291 15.92 -7.05 -10.09
N PHE A 292 14.61 -7.17 -9.90
CA PHE A 292 13.72 -6.14 -9.37
C PHE A 292 13.82 -4.80 -10.13
N PHE A 293 13.66 -3.67 -9.45
CA PHE A 293 13.60 -2.36 -10.10
C PHE A 293 14.94 -1.66 -10.08
N LYS A 294 15.27 -1.07 -11.23
CA LYS A 294 16.41 -0.17 -11.43
C LYS A 294 15.94 0.95 -12.34
N GLN A 295 16.41 2.17 -12.08
CA GLN A 295 15.97 3.36 -12.83
C GLN A 295 17.04 4.46 -12.76
N GLY A 296 17.03 5.37 -13.73
CA GLY A 296 17.82 6.58 -13.75
C GLY A 296 19.29 6.30 -14.06
N LEU A 297 19.60 5.59 -15.15
CA LEU A 297 21.00 5.46 -15.56
C LEU A 297 21.63 6.84 -15.86
N ALA A 298 22.73 7.19 -15.19
CA ALA A 298 23.46 8.42 -15.46
C ALA A 298 24.99 8.25 -15.40
N GLN A 299 25.68 8.98 -16.27
CA GLN A 299 27.13 8.96 -16.38
C GLN A 299 27.79 9.77 -15.26
N GLY A 300 28.62 9.11 -14.47
CA GLY A 300 29.50 9.74 -13.49
C GLY A 300 30.90 10.04 -14.05
N LEU A 301 31.72 10.68 -13.22
CA LEU A 301 33.15 10.85 -13.49
C LEU A 301 33.89 9.50 -13.52
N GLU A 302 35.02 9.46 -14.23
CA GLU A 302 35.93 8.29 -14.27
C GLU A 302 35.24 6.98 -14.71
N GLN A 303 34.39 7.05 -15.76
CA GLN A 303 33.64 5.89 -16.30
C GLN A 303 32.73 5.20 -15.28
N ALA A 304 32.32 5.91 -14.23
CA ALA A 304 31.32 5.40 -13.30
C ALA A 304 29.91 5.51 -13.91
N LEU A 305 29.06 4.52 -13.62
CA LEU A 305 27.62 4.60 -13.87
C LEU A 305 26.88 4.71 -12.54
N TRP A 306 25.88 5.58 -12.47
CA TRP A 306 24.98 5.69 -11.32
C TRP A 306 23.57 5.26 -11.70
N PHE A 307 22.84 4.70 -10.74
CA PHE A 307 21.43 4.32 -10.87
C PHE A 307 20.75 4.26 -9.50
N THR A 308 19.43 4.40 -9.46
CA THR A 308 18.62 4.03 -8.28
C THR A 308 18.12 2.60 -8.41
N GLY A 309 17.99 1.88 -7.30
CA GLY A 309 17.58 0.48 -7.31
C GLY A 309 16.86 0.02 -6.06
N TYR A 310 16.10 -1.06 -6.22
CA TYR A 310 15.40 -1.78 -5.14
C TYR A 310 15.52 -3.28 -5.39
N ASP A 311 16.02 -4.03 -4.40
CA ASP A 311 16.28 -5.47 -4.51
C ASP A 311 15.21 -6.34 -3.80
N GLY A 312 14.19 -5.71 -3.20
CA GLY A 312 13.15 -6.39 -2.43
C GLY A 312 13.54 -6.79 -1.00
N TYR A 313 14.83 -6.77 -0.65
CA TYR A 313 15.36 -7.17 0.66
C TYR A 313 15.85 -6.00 1.50
N THR A 314 16.21 -4.89 0.87
CA THR A 314 16.76 -3.70 1.53
C THR A 314 16.04 -2.44 1.06
N GLN A 315 16.31 -1.31 1.72
CA GLN A 315 15.73 -0.02 1.33
C GLN A 315 16.17 0.36 -0.10
N TYR A 316 15.36 1.16 -0.80
CA TYR A 316 15.78 1.84 -2.03
C TYR A 316 17.17 2.46 -1.86
N GLY A 317 17.98 2.39 -2.90
CA GLY A 317 19.37 2.78 -2.83
C GLY A 317 19.84 3.56 -4.05
N LEU A 318 20.81 4.44 -3.81
CA LEU A 318 21.68 4.98 -4.84
C LEU A 318 22.86 4.01 -5.03
N TYR A 319 23.07 3.53 -6.24
CA TYR A 319 24.12 2.58 -6.58
C TYR A 319 25.11 3.19 -7.56
N ARG A 320 26.35 2.71 -7.48
CA ARG A 320 27.43 3.04 -8.41
C ARG A 320 28.04 1.78 -8.98
N VAL A 321 28.24 1.75 -10.29
CA VAL A 321 29.11 0.78 -10.97
C VAL A 321 30.43 1.45 -11.32
N ARG A 322 31.54 0.81 -10.95
CA ARG A 322 32.90 1.20 -11.37
C ARG A 322 33.77 -0.06 -11.41
N ASP A 323 34.61 -0.19 -12.42
CA ASP A 323 35.48 -1.38 -12.59
C ASP A 323 34.69 -2.70 -12.58
N ASN A 324 33.50 -2.69 -13.21
CA ASN A 324 32.52 -3.79 -13.20
C ASN A 324 32.05 -4.25 -11.80
N GLN A 325 32.23 -3.40 -10.77
CA GLN A 325 31.74 -3.64 -9.42
C GLN A 325 30.59 -2.69 -9.09
N THR A 326 29.46 -3.29 -8.67
CA THR A 326 28.28 -2.56 -8.22
C THR A 326 28.34 -2.39 -6.70
N LYS A 327 28.13 -1.16 -6.21
CA LYS A 327 28.08 -0.85 -4.77
C LYS A 327 26.90 0.08 -4.45
N LYS A 328 26.13 -0.25 -3.42
CA LYS A 328 25.17 0.68 -2.80
C LYS A 328 25.92 1.76 -2.03
N VAL A 329 25.63 3.01 -2.36
CA VAL A 329 26.34 4.20 -1.84
C VAL A 329 25.52 4.93 -0.78
N HIS A 330 24.20 5.02 -0.94
CA HIS A 330 23.32 5.72 0.00
C HIS A 330 21.90 5.11 -0.02
N ASP A 331 21.15 5.22 1.08
CA ASP A 331 19.72 4.87 1.13
C ASP A 331 18.86 6.01 0.59
N LEU A 332 17.78 5.68 -0.12
CA LEU A 332 16.80 6.61 -0.68
C LEU A 332 15.38 6.27 -0.19
N ASN A 333 14.45 7.20 -0.31
CA ASN A 333 13.06 7.01 0.11
C ASN A 333 12.19 6.32 -0.95
N SER A 334 12.53 6.48 -2.23
CA SER A 334 11.85 5.86 -3.37
C SER A 334 12.86 5.59 -4.50
N LEU A 335 12.41 4.93 -5.56
CA LEU A 335 13.07 5.09 -6.86
C LEU A 335 12.96 6.55 -7.30
N GLY A 336 13.92 6.98 -8.11
CA GLY A 336 14.06 8.38 -8.46
C GLY A 336 14.86 8.57 -9.74
N TYR A 337 14.59 9.69 -10.40
CA TYR A 337 15.39 10.14 -11.53
C TYR A 337 16.69 10.75 -11.02
N LEU A 338 17.75 10.60 -11.81
CA LEU A 338 19.01 11.22 -11.48
C LEU A 338 19.74 11.76 -12.71
N ASP A 339 20.50 12.81 -12.45
CA ASP A 339 21.38 13.44 -13.43
C ASP A 339 22.67 13.89 -12.73
N VAL A 340 23.76 14.01 -13.48
CA VAL A 340 25.10 14.28 -12.94
C VAL A 340 25.71 15.49 -13.63
N ASN A 341 26.14 16.47 -12.83
CA ASN A 341 26.82 17.64 -13.37
C ASN A 341 28.31 17.37 -13.69
N LEU A 342 28.97 18.34 -14.33
CA LEU A 342 30.39 18.26 -14.69
C LEU A 342 31.34 18.11 -13.48
N GLN A 343 30.88 18.43 -12.27
CA GLN A 343 31.65 18.25 -11.02
C GLN A 343 31.41 16.88 -10.36
N GLY A 344 30.54 16.05 -10.94
CA GLY A 344 30.19 14.74 -10.41
C GLY A 344 29.21 14.77 -9.23
N GLU A 345 28.49 15.86 -9.02
CA GLU A 345 27.36 15.91 -8.08
C GLU A 345 26.10 15.37 -8.74
N LEU A 346 25.32 14.59 -8.00
CA LEU A 346 24.11 13.97 -8.51
C LEU A 346 22.90 14.77 -8.04
N LEU A 347 22.03 15.13 -8.98
CA LEU A 347 20.69 15.60 -8.70
C LEU A 347 19.75 14.39 -8.66
N ILE A 348 18.92 14.29 -7.64
CA ILE A 348 18.05 13.12 -7.40
C ILE A 348 16.65 13.63 -7.03
N SER A 349 15.61 13.10 -7.66
CA SER A 349 14.22 13.26 -7.20
C SER A 349 13.79 12.08 -6.34
N GLN A 350 13.14 12.32 -5.21
CA GLN A 350 12.53 11.25 -4.40
C GLN A 350 11.28 11.74 -3.66
N LEU A 351 10.40 10.82 -3.30
CA LEU A 351 9.18 11.11 -2.57
C LEU A 351 9.46 11.50 -1.12
N GLU A 352 8.65 12.44 -0.61
CA GLU A 352 8.69 12.95 0.75
C GLU A 352 7.28 13.22 1.27
N VAL A 353 7.07 12.99 2.57
CA VAL A 353 5.83 13.42 3.22
C VAL A 353 5.85 14.94 3.38
N SER A 354 4.75 15.61 3.03
CA SER A 354 4.51 17.05 3.19
C SER A 354 3.23 17.29 3.98
N ASP A 355 3.34 18.08 5.04
CA ASP A 355 2.23 18.51 5.89
C ASP A 355 1.35 17.34 6.37
N GLU A 356 1.99 16.19 6.62
CA GLU A 356 1.38 14.93 7.08
C GLU A 356 0.37 14.27 6.11
N TYR A 357 -0.31 15.00 5.22
CA TYR A 357 -1.33 14.47 4.30
C TYR A 357 -0.81 14.13 2.91
N ASN A 358 0.29 14.78 2.49
CA ASN A 358 0.71 14.75 1.10
C ASN A 358 2.01 13.97 0.90
N LEU A 359 2.18 13.38 -0.28
CA LEU A 359 3.36 12.64 -0.70
C LEU A 359 3.91 13.21 -2.01
N TYR A 360 4.90 14.10 -1.92
CA TYR A 360 5.40 14.88 -3.06
C TYR A 360 6.85 14.58 -3.37
N TYR A 361 7.22 14.72 -4.64
CA TYR A 361 8.62 14.66 -5.05
C TYR A 361 9.37 15.95 -4.68
N ASP A 362 10.57 15.76 -4.13
CA ASP A 362 11.53 16.83 -3.92
C ASP A 362 12.92 16.47 -4.45
N LEU A 363 13.68 17.52 -4.75
CA LEU A 363 15.02 17.44 -5.28
C LEU A 363 16.07 17.40 -4.16
N TYR A 364 17.07 16.59 -4.40
CA TYR A 364 18.23 16.38 -3.56
C TYR A 364 19.51 16.48 -4.37
N ILE A 365 20.58 16.96 -3.75
CA ILE A 365 21.94 16.89 -4.29
C ILE A 365 22.76 15.92 -3.44
N TYR A 366 23.28 14.87 -4.07
CA TYR A 366 24.30 14.01 -3.48
C TYR A 366 25.69 14.46 -3.92
N LYS A 367 26.58 14.68 -2.95
CA LYS A 367 27.98 15.06 -3.18
C LYS A 367 28.88 13.87 -2.87
N PRO A 368 29.43 13.15 -3.87
CA PRO A 368 30.24 11.96 -3.62
C PRO A 368 31.49 12.22 -2.77
N SER A 369 32.10 13.40 -2.91
CA SER A 369 33.28 13.80 -2.14
C SER A 369 33.01 13.94 -0.63
N GLN A 370 31.76 14.25 -0.25
CA GLN A 370 31.32 14.44 1.13
C GLN A 370 30.50 13.25 1.67
N GLN A 371 30.11 12.32 0.79
CA GLN A 371 29.14 11.26 1.08
C GLN A 371 27.86 11.79 1.74
N LYS A 372 27.38 12.94 1.25
CA LYS A 372 26.25 13.65 1.85
C LYS A 372 25.15 13.87 0.82
N LEU A 373 23.95 13.44 1.18
CA LEU A 373 22.70 13.74 0.48
C LEU A 373 22.03 14.95 1.14
N GLN A 374 21.73 16.00 0.36
CA GLN A 374 21.13 17.24 0.85
C GLN A 374 19.84 17.55 0.08
N ARG A 375 18.72 17.67 0.79
CA ARG A 375 17.45 18.17 0.23
C ARG A 375 17.58 19.65 -0.13
N ILE A 376 17.11 20.03 -1.33
CA ILE A 376 17.15 21.41 -1.81
C ILE A 376 15.76 22.00 -2.08
N THR A 377 14.73 21.17 -2.24
CA THR A 377 13.33 21.64 -2.34
C THR A 377 12.45 21.00 -1.27
N PHE A 378 11.35 21.67 -0.92
CA PHE A 378 10.43 21.24 0.12
C PHE A 378 8.99 21.43 -0.38
N SER A 379 8.30 20.32 -0.61
CA SER A 379 6.90 20.28 -1.03
C SER A 379 6.68 20.98 -2.36
N GLN A 380 7.67 20.88 -3.27
CA GLN A 380 7.65 21.61 -4.54
C GLN A 380 7.19 20.79 -5.74
N ARG A 381 7.11 19.45 -5.61
CA ARG A 381 6.53 18.52 -6.60
C ARG A 381 7.34 18.40 -7.89
N TYR A 382 8.67 18.44 -7.77
CA TYR A 382 9.59 18.29 -8.90
C TYR A 382 9.91 16.82 -9.13
N VAL A 383 9.18 16.20 -10.05
CA VAL A 383 9.22 14.75 -10.33
C VAL A 383 10.55 14.35 -11.01
N GLU A 384 11.05 15.21 -11.91
CA GLU A 384 12.30 15.01 -12.64
C GLU A 384 13.08 16.32 -12.69
N ALA A 385 14.41 16.25 -12.79
CA ALA A 385 15.24 17.43 -13.02
C ALA A 385 16.59 17.08 -13.65
N VAL A 386 17.15 18.03 -14.40
CA VAL A 386 18.45 17.92 -15.09
C VAL A 386 19.30 19.17 -14.85
N TRP A 387 20.61 19.03 -14.94
CA TRP A 387 21.58 20.10 -14.79
C TRP A 387 21.78 20.89 -16.08
N ASP A 388 21.56 22.20 -16.03
CA ASP A 388 22.08 23.11 -17.04
C ASP A 388 23.51 23.52 -16.64
N ASN A 389 24.49 22.73 -17.11
CA ASN A 389 25.90 22.91 -16.79
C ASN A 389 26.48 24.25 -17.27
N LYS A 390 25.88 24.87 -18.28
CA LYS A 390 26.36 26.14 -18.85
C LYS A 390 25.93 27.34 -18.04
N SER A 391 24.70 27.32 -17.52
CA SER A 391 24.16 28.38 -16.66
C SER A 391 24.34 28.12 -15.16
N GLU A 392 24.85 26.94 -14.79
CA GLU A 392 24.94 26.46 -13.40
C GLU A 392 23.56 26.45 -12.69
N THR A 393 22.51 26.15 -13.44
CA THR A 393 21.12 26.06 -12.94
C THR A 393 20.56 24.64 -13.08
N ILE A 394 19.34 24.45 -12.58
CA ILE A 394 18.58 23.21 -12.70
C ILE A 394 17.36 23.48 -13.58
N ILE A 395 17.03 22.58 -14.48
CA ILE A 395 15.73 22.57 -15.16
C ILE A 395 14.92 21.39 -14.62
N ALA A 396 13.77 21.69 -14.04
CA ALA A 396 12.94 20.73 -13.33
C ALA A 396 11.54 20.61 -13.96
N LEU A 397 11.03 19.39 -13.97
CA LEU A 397 9.67 19.04 -14.35
C LEU A 397 8.81 18.99 -13.09
N LYS A 398 7.85 19.91 -12.99
CA LYS A 398 6.90 19.99 -11.88
C LYS A 398 5.56 19.40 -12.28
N GLY A 399 5.00 18.52 -11.45
CA GLY A 399 3.63 18.03 -11.56
C GLY A 399 2.70 18.79 -10.60
N ASP A 400 1.62 19.38 -11.10
CA ASP A 400 0.62 20.06 -10.26
C ASP A 400 -0.74 20.11 -10.96
N SER A 401 -1.81 19.69 -10.27
CA SER A 401 -3.19 19.73 -10.75
C SER A 401 -3.39 18.99 -12.08
N GLY A 402 -2.71 17.84 -12.26
CA GLY A 402 -2.79 17.03 -13.47
C GLY A 402 -2.06 17.62 -14.67
N ARG A 403 -1.17 18.60 -14.46
CA ARG A 403 -0.38 19.28 -15.51
C ARG A 403 1.10 19.28 -15.17
N PHE A 404 1.91 19.31 -16.23
CA PHE A 404 3.35 19.44 -16.13
C PHE A 404 3.84 20.85 -16.48
N TYR A 405 4.84 21.32 -15.75
CA TYR A 405 5.51 22.59 -15.97
C TYR A 405 7.02 22.37 -16.06
N LEU A 406 7.68 23.08 -16.98
CA LEU A 406 9.15 23.18 -16.96
C LEU A 406 9.55 24.47 -16.27
N GLU A 407 10.36 24.35 -15.22
CA GLU A 407 10.81 25.47 -14.41
C GLU A 407 12.33 25.44 -14.27
N ARG A 408 12.94 26.63 -14.37
CA ARG A 408 14.36 26.80 -14.09
C ARG A 408 14.53 27.21 -12.64
N LEU A 409 15.46 26.55 -11.95
CA LEU A 409 15.77 26.75 -10.54
C LEU A 409 17.24 27.10 -10.34
N THR A 410 17.56 27.81 -9.26
CA THR A 410 18.96 27.92 -8.80
C THR A 410 19.46 26.55 -8.36
N ARG A 411 20.78 26.41 -8.21
CA ARG A 411 21.39 25.20 -7.63
C ARG A 411 20.88 24.86 -6.23
N GLU A 412 20.41 25.85 -5.47
CA GLU A 412 19.78 25.67 -4.16
C GLU A 412 18.28 25.34 -4.24
N GLY A 413 17.73 25.07 -5.43
CA GLY A 413 16.34 24.70 -5.62
C GLY A 413 15.35 25.87 -5.58
N LYS A 414 15.81 27.11 -5.72
CA LYS A 414 14.93 28.29 -5.73
C LYS A 414 14.40 28.56 -7.13
N PHE A 415 13.09 28.75 -7.28
CA PHE A 415 12.47 29.12 -8.55
C PHE A 415 13.07 30.40 -9.16
N ILE A 416 13.39 30.35 -10.46
CA ILE A 416 13.88 31.49 -11.25
C ILE A 416 12.80 31.91 -12.25
N GLU A 417 12.40 31.01 -13.14
CA GLU A 417 11.44 31.26 -14.20
C GLU A 417 10.72 29.99 -14.64
N ARG A 418 9.53 30.15 -15.24
CA ARG A 418 8.78 29.07 -15.87
C ARG A 418 9.01 29.11 -17.37
N LEU A 419 9.58 28.04 -17.90
CA LEU A 419 9.93 27.89 -19.32
C LEU A 419 8.75 27.37 -20.13
N TYR A 420 7.95 26.47 -19.54
CA TYR A 420 6.80 25.86 -20.20
C TYR A 420 5.62 25.66 -19.24
N MET A 421 4.42 25.85 -19.77
CA MET A 421 3.17 25.52 -19.09
C MET A 421 2.41 24.50 -19.93
N GLY A 422 2.35 23.27 -19.43
CA GLY A 422 1.66 22.19 -20.12
C GLY A 422 0.14 22.31 -20.06
N GLY A 423 -0.51 21.70 -21.05
CA GLY A 423 -1.93 21.41 -21.04
C GLY A 423 -2.21 20.09 -20.31
N THR A 424 -2.70 19.10 -21.06
CA THR A 424 -3.02 17.74 -20.55
C THR A 424 -2.06 16.68 -21.10
N GLU A 425 -1.02 17.09 -21.82
CA GLU A 425 0.07 16.21 -22.21
C GLU A 425 0.86 15.70 -21.00
N VAL A 426 1.40 14.50 -21.14
CA VAL A 426 2.28 13.85 -20.16
C VAL A 426 3.71 13.96 -20.66
N ILE A 427 4.63 14.38 -19.80
CA ILE A 427 6.05 14.57 -20.11
C ILE A 427 6.86 13.73 -19.12
N SER A 428 7.86 13.00 -19.61
CA SER A 428 8.75 12.19 -18.76
C SER A 428 10.11 11.96 -19.44
N TYR A 429 11.09 11.50 -18.66
CA TYR A 429 12.44 11.13 -19.10
C TYR A 429 13.19 12.25 -19.80
N MET A 430 13.44 13.36 -19.08
CA MET A 430 14.16 14.50 -19.64
C MET A 430 15.69 14.29 -19.72
N ASP A 431 16.29 14.94 -20.71
CA ASP A 431 17.74 15.12 -20.83
C ASP A 431 18.05 16.44 -21.55
N ILE A 432 19.22 17.03 -21.29
CA ILE A 432 19.60 18.33 -21.85
C ILE A 432 20.79 18.20 -22.79
N SER A 433 20.79 18.94 -23.90
CA SER A 433 21.87 18.93 -24.87
C SER A 433 23.16 19.52 -24.27
N PRO A 434 24.34 19.04 -24.70
CA PRO A 434 25.63 19.55 -24.19
C PRO A 434 25.83 21.06 -24.37
N ASP A 435 25.27 21.67 -25.43
CA ASP A 435 25.30 23.11 -25.69
C ASP A 435 24.28 23.94 -24.87
N SER A 436 23.43 23.25 -24.09
CA SER A 436 22.33 23.78 -23.27
C SER A 436 21.30 24.56 -24.05
N ARG A 437 21.01 24.12 -25.29
CA ARG A 437 19.98 24.70 -26.15
C ARG A 437 18.67 23.92 -26.16
N PHE A 438 18.73 22.59 -26.10
CA PHE A 438 17.57 21.73 -26.25
C PHE A 438 17.40 20.81 -25.05
N ILE A 439 16.15 20.52 -24.70
CA ILE A 439 15.78 19.39 -23.85
C ILE A 439 15.15 18.34 -24.75
N VAL A 440 15.52 17.07 -24.58
CA VAL A 440 14.80 15.94 -25.16
C VAL A 440 13.96 15.29 -24.08
N ALA A 441 12.71 14.93 -24.40
CA ALA A 441 11.82 14.24 -23.49
C ALA A 441 10.86 13.31 -24.22
N SER A 442 10.26 12.39 -23.47
CA SER A 442 9.14 11.58 -23.93
C SER A 442 7.86 12.35 -23.67
N VAL A 443 7.05 12.58 -24.71
CA VAL A 443 5.83 13.38 -24.63
C VAL A 443 4.66 12.61 -25.21
N GLN A 444 3.62 12.42 -24.40
CA GLN A 444 2.33 11.87 -24.81
C GLN A 444 1.33 13.00 -24.93
N ARG A 445 0.92 13.30 -26.18
CA ARG A 445 -0.05 14.35 -26.47
C ARG A 445 -1.49 13.81 -26.41
N PRO A 446 -2.51 14.62 -26.07
CA PRO A 446 -3.89 14.16 -25.89
C PRO A 446 -4.58 13.61 -27.15
N ASP A 447 -4.03 13.90 -28.33
CA ASP A 447 -4.49 13.42 -29.63
C ASP A 447 -3.81 12.11 -30.06
N SER A 448 -2.82 11.64 -29.30
CA SER A 448 -2.05 10.43 -29.57
C SER A 448 -2.24 9.40 -28.46
N SER A 449 -2.40 8.12 -28.80
CA SER A 449 -2.39 7.06 -27.79
C SER A 449 -0.98 6.65 -27.33
N ARG A 450 0.06 7.15 -28.00
CA ARG A 450 1.47 6.77 -27.80
C ARG A 450 2.37 7.96 -27.46
N ALA A 451 3.41 7.69 -26.68
CA ALA A 451 4.45 8.66 -26.34
C ALA A 451 5.53 8.67 -27.42
N GLY A 452 5.88 9.87 -27.89
CA GLY A 452 6.98 10.08 -28.84
C GLY A 452 8.10 10.90 -28.22
N VAL A 453 9.26 10.92 -28.89
CA VAL A 453 10.38 11.78 -28.49
C VAL A 453 10.19 13.17 -29.12
N GLU A 454 10.21 14.20 -28.29
CA GLU A 454 10.13 15.59 -28.70
C GLU A 454 11.32 16.41 -28.16
N LEU A 455 11.71 17.46 -28.88
CA LEU A 455 12.73 18.42 -28.49
C LEU A 455 12.08 19.73 -28.04
N PHE A 456 12.44 20.23 -26.88
CA PHE A 456 12.06 21.55 -26.39
C PHE A 456 13.23 22.51 -26.58
N ASP A 457 13.01 23.59 -27.33
CA ASP A 457 14.01 24.64 -27.55
C ASP A 457 13.97 25.67 -26.41
N LEU A 458 15.08 25.82 -25.69
CA LEU A 458 15.20 26.73 -24.55
C LEU A 458 15.25 28.21 -24.97
N GLU A 459 15.43 28.53 -26.25
CA GLU A 459 15.35 29.92 -26.74
C GLU A 459 13.93 30.32 -27.14
N SER A 460 13.24 29.45 -27.89
CA SER A 460 11.88 29.73 -28.38
C SER A 460 10.77 29.28 -27.42
N HIS A 461 11.08 28.40 -26.46
CA HIS A 461 10.15 27.74 -25.55
C HIS A 461 9.08 26.91 -26.27
N GLU A 462 9.45 26.29 -27.39
CA GLU A 462 8.56 25.46 -28.21
C GLU A 462 9.02 24.00 -28.27
N TRP A 463 8.03 23.09 -28.25
CA TRP A 463 8.24 21.67 -28.48
C TRP A 463 8.18 21.32 -29.97
N GLN A 464 9.08 20.45 -30.41
CA GLN A 464 9.18 19.96 -31.79
C GLN A 464 9.24 18.43 -31.80
N PRO A 465 8.30 17.73 -32.46
CA PRO A 465 8.38 16.28 -32.57
C PRO A 465 9.56 15.85 -33.42
N LEU A 466 10.30 14.85 -32.95
CA LEU A 466 11.48 14.35 -33.65
C LEU A 466 11.14 13.22 -34.62
N PHE A 467 10.22 12.33 -34.23
CA PHE A 467 9.78 11.18 -35.01
C PHE A 467 8.26 11.13 -35.16
N ASP A 468 7.79 10.20 -35.99
CA ASP A 468 6.39 9.80 -36.01
C ASP A 468 5.94 9.21 -34.65
N LYS A 469 4.65 9.30 -34.38
CA LYS A 469 4.03 8.78 -33.15
C LYS A 469 3.38 7.40 -33.37
N GLU A 470 3.85 6.67 -34.39
CA GLU A 470 3.39 5.30 -34.64
C GLU A 470 3.88 4.34 -33.55
N PHE A 471 5.03 4.63 -32.94
CA PHE A 471 5.70 3.77 -31.97
C PHE A 471 5.95 4.51 -30.66
N HIS A 472 5.99 3.75 -29.56
CA HIS A 472 6.48 4.27 -28.30
C HIS A 472 7.99 4.48 -28.40
N SER A 473 8.45 5.67 -28.01
CA SER A 473 9.87 6.01 -27.97
C SER A 473 10.17 6.77 -26.68
N TRP A 474 11.04 6.21 -25.83
CA TRP A 474 11.28 6.67 -24.46
C TRP A 474 12.77 6.76 -24.11
N HIS A 475 13.05 7.30 -22.93
CA HIS A 475 14.39 7.34 -22.32
C HIS A 475 15.46 7.92 -23.26
N ALA A 476 15.09 8.95 -24.02
CA ALA A 476 16.00 9.60 -24.94
C ALA A 476 17.11 10.33 -24.16
N LYS A 477 18.36 10.06 -24.54
CA LYS A 477 19.57 10.70 -23.99
C LYS A 477 20.42 11.26 -25.11
N PHE A 478 20.98 12.45 -24.91
CA PHE A 478 21.93 13.03 -25.86
C PHE A 478 23.24 12.23 -25.83
N VAL A 479 23.71 11.85 -27.02
CA VAL A 479 25.06 11.32 -27.21
C VAL A 479 26.03 12.46 -27.54
N ASN A 480 25.53 13.44 -28.28
CA ASN A 480 26.19 14.71 -28.63
C ASN A 480 25.13 15.68 -29.17
N ASP A 481 25.54 16.88 -29.61
CA ASP A 481 24.62 17.92 -30.12
C ASP A 481 23.82 17.51 -31.38
N LYS A 482 24.14 16.38 -32.02
CA LYS A 482 23.49 15.90 -33.26
C LYS A 482 22.75 14.59 -33.09
N GLN A 483 23.03 13.81 -32.05
CA GLN A 483 22.55 12.44 -31.95
C GLN A 483 21.96 12.17 -30.57
N ILE A 484 20.86 11.40 -30.58
CA ILE A 484 20.25 10.85 -29.37
C ILE A 484 20.21 9.32 -29.43
N VAL A 485 20.26 8.69 -28.27
CA VAL A 485 19.99 7.26 -28.08
C VAL A 485 18.70 7.11 -27.29
N PHE A 486 17.86 6.14 -27.63
CA PHE A 486 16.53 5.97 -27.01
C PHE A 486 16.03 4.53 -27.12
N SER A 487 15.04 4.18 -26.31
CA SER A 487 14.32 2.90 -26.36
C SER A 487 13.06 3.03 -27.20
N SER A 488 12.75 2.06 -28.07
CA SER A 488 11.51 2.09 -28.85
C SER A 488 10.96 0.71 -29.18
N ASP A 489 9.63 0.63 -29.35
CA ASP A 489 8.91 -0.61 -29.67
C ASP A 489 8.64 -0.83 -31.16
N ARG A 490 9.44 -0.21 -32.03
CA ARG A 490 9.37 -0.34 -33.51
C ARG A 490 9.33 -1.77 -34.03
N GLN A 491 9.84 -2.74 -33.27
CA GLN A 491 9.83 -4.16 -33.64
C GLN A 491 8.61 -4.96 -33.13
N GLN A 492 7.58 -4.27 -32.61
CA GLN A 492 6.34 -4.81 -32.00
C GLN A 492 6.59 -5.79 -30.84
N ASN A 493 5.91 -5.56 -29.70
CA ASN A 493 5.90 -6.45 -28.52
C ASN A 493 7.23 -6.58 -27.74
N ARG A 494 8.19 -5.68 -27.96
CA ARG A 494 9.39 -5.49 -27.12
C ARG A 494 10.03 -4.12 -27.40
N PHE A 495 10.85 -3.66 -26.47
CA PHE A 495 11.68 -2.46 -26.65
C PHE A 495 13.11 -2.82 -27.06
N ASP A 496 13.60 -2.14 -28.08
CA ASP A 496 14.98 -2.23 -28.55
C ASP A 496 15.63 -0.83 -28.49
N ILE A 497 16.96 -0.76 -28.61
CA ILE A 497 17.71 0.50 -28.52
C ILE A 497 18.04 1.03 -29.91
N TYR A 498 17.77 2.31 -30.10
CA TYR A 498 17.93 3.04 -31.35
C TYR A 498 18.83 4.26 -31.16
N LEU A 499 19.60 4.56 -32.20
CA LEU A 499 20.34 5.80 -32.34
C LEU A 499 19.68 6.62 -33.44
N ALA A 500 19.51 7.91 -33.22
CA ALA A 500 18.98 8.81 -34.24
C ALA A 500 19.81 10.08 -34.39
N ASP A 501 19.91 10.54 -35.63
CA ASP A 501 20.43 11.88 -35.95
C ASP A 501 19.27 12.89 -35.93
N ILE A 502 19.46 13.98 -35.19
CA ILE A 502 18.43 14.99 -34.95
C ILE A 502 18.10 15.77 -36.22
N GLN A 503 19.11 16.01 -37.08
CA GLN A 503 18.96 16.84 -38.28
C GLN A 503 18.38 16.03 -39.44
N THR A 504 18.95 14.85 -39.71
CA THR A 504 18.49 13.99 -40.82
C THR A 504 17.25 13.18 -40.46
N ARG A 505 16.98 12.98 -39.16
CA ARG A 505 15.92 12.11 -38.63
C ARG A 505 16.06 10.65 -39.06
N GLU A 506 17.27 10.26 -39.40
CA GLU A 506 17.63 8.87 -39.65
C GLU A 506 17.69 8.10 -38.33
N VAL A 507 17.04 6.93 -38.30
CA VAL A 507 16.97 6.08 -37.10
C VAL A 507 17.60 4.73 -37.42
N SER A 508 18.54 4.29 -36.58
CA SER A 508 19.26 3.03 -36.71
C SER A 508 19.11 2.20 -35.44
N ARG A 509 18.71 0.93 -35.57
CA ARG A 509 18.67 -0.01 -34.44
C ARG A 509 20.08 -0.45 -34.06
N ILE A 510 20.57 -0.05 -32.90
CA ILE A 510 21.95 -0.31 -32.49
C ILE A 510 22.09 -1.50 -31.53
N ALA A 511 21.01 -1.84 -30.82
CA ALA A 511 21.00 -2.88 -29.82
C ALA A 511 19.61 -3.49 -29.61
N SER A 512 19.58 -4.79 -29.30
CA SER A 512 18.37 -5.52 -28.96
C SER A 512 18.61 -6.54 -27.86
N ALA A 513 17.59 -6.85 -27.08
CA ALA A 513 17.59 -8.02 -26.23
C ALA A 513 16.31 -8.85 -26.41
N ARG A 514 16.43 -10.12 -26.04
CA ARG A 514 15.35 -11.10 -26.09
C ARG A 514 14.07 -10.62 -25.39
N SER A 515 14.23 -9.99 -24.23
CA SER A 515 13.18 -9.65 -23.28
C SER A 515 13.04 -8.13 -23.10
N GLY A 516 13.61 -7.32 -24.00
CA GLY A 516 13.52 -5.86 -24.00
C GLY A 516 14.65 -5.12 -23.30
N GLU A 517 15.00 -3.94 -23.81
CA GLU A 517 16.02 -3.03 -23.27
C GLU A 517 15.53 -1.59 -23.13
N PHE A 518 15.94 -0.97 -22.03
CA PHE A 518 15.46 0.32 -21.56
C PHE A 518 16.63 1.22 -21.12
N GLU A 519 16.37 2.51 -20.98
CA GLU A 519 17.30 3.52 -20.45
C GLU A 519 18.73 3.42 -21.01
N PRO A 520 18.94 3.61 -22.33
CA PRO A 520 20.27 3.54 -22.90
C PRO A 520 21.11 4.76 -22.54
N ILE A 521 22.39 4.52 -22.23
CA ILE A 521 23.42 5.56 -22.12
C ILE A 521 24.72 5.07 -22.77
N ILE A 522 25.38 5.96 -23.52
CA ILE A 522 26.65 5.66 -24.19
C ILE A 522 27.78 6.40 -23.46
N ILE A 523 28.73 5.64 -22.93
CA ILE A 523 29.89 6.15 -22.19
C ILE A 523 31.14 5.60 -22.86
N ASP A 524 32.03 6.45 -23.36
CA ASP A 524 33.29 6.05 -24.01
C ASP A 524 33.14 4.93 -25.07
N ASN A 525 32.10 5.04 -25.91
CA ASN A 525 31.73 4.05 -26.95
C ASN A 525 31.30 2.67 -26.41
N GLU A 526 30.91 2.61 -25.13
CA GLU A 526 30.25 1.46 -24.52
C GLU A 526 28.78 1.79 -24.29
N LEU A 527 27.88 0.86 -24.64
CA LEU A 527 26.44 1.02 -24.43
C LEU A 527 26.03 0.34 -23.11
N TRP A 528 25.40 1.11 -22.24
CA TRP A 528 24.83 0.67 -20.98
C TRP A 528 23.32 0.77 -21.05
N THR A 529 22.63 -0.25 -20.56
CA THR A 529 21.16 -0.35 -20.64
C THR A 529 20.61 -1.08 -19.42
N LEU A 530 19.30 -0.94 -19.20
CA LEU A 530 18.52 -1.82 -18.35
C LEU A 530 17.89 -2.93 -19.20
N GLN A 531 18.29 -4.17 -18.97
CA GLN A 531 17.68 -5.33 -19.62
C GLN A 531 16.62 -5.96 -18.70
N TYR A 532 15.42 -6.18 -19.23
CA TYR A 532 14.36 -6.86 -18.49
C TYR A 532 14.55 -8.39 -18.49
N SER A 533 14.12 -9.06 -17.43
CA SER A 533 14.07 -10.51 -17.30
C SER A 533 12.91 -10.95 -16.40
N SER A 534 12.70 -12.25 -16.28
CA SER A 534 11.76 -12.89 -15.34
C SER A 534 12.05 -12.60 -13.86
N ARG A 535 13.20 -11.98 -13.54
CA ARG A 535 13.54 -11.51 -12.20
C ARG A 535 13.39 -10.00 -12.02
N GLY A 536 13.13 -9.26 -13.10
CA GLY A 536 13.15 -7.79 -13.15
C GLY A 536 14.27 -7.24 -14.02
N PHE A 537 14.69 -6.00 -13.73
CA PHE A 537 15.65 -5.24 -14.52
C PHE A 537 17.08 -5.40 -13.99
N ASP A 538 18.03 -5.59 -14.90
CA ASP A 538 19.45 -5.65 -14.59
C ASP A 538 20.26 -4.72 -15.49
N VAL A 539 21.34 -4.13 -14.96
CA VAL A 539 22.25 -3.29 -15.72
C VAL A 539 23.12 -4.17 -16.61
N VAL A 540 23.16 -3.84 -17.89
CA VAL A 540 23.96 -4.54 -18.90
C VAL A 540 24.90 -3.57 -19.58
N LYS A 541 26.13 -4.01 -19.81
CA LYS A 541 27.19 -3.26 -20.52
C LYS A 541 27.58 -3.99 -21.80
N ARG A 542 27.70 -3.25 -22.91
CA ARG A 542 28.17 -3.74 -24.21
C ARG A 542 29.35 -2.92 -24.69
N GLU A 543 30.49 -3.59 -24.85
CA GLU A 543 31.71 -2.99 -25.40
C GLU A 543 31.63 -2.75 -26.91
N HIS A 544 30.77 -3.51 -27.62
CA HIS A 544 30.56 -3.37 -29.06
C HIS A 544 29.06 -3.42 -29.37
N PHE A 545 28.53 -2.35 -29.96
CA PHE A 545 27.16 -2.26 -30.47
C PHE A 545 27.18 -1.79 -31.93
N ASN A 546 26.11 -2.07 -32.68
CA ASN A 546 26.14 -1.88 -34.13
C ASN A 546 25.93 -0.41 -34.51
N THR A 547 27.02 0.33 -34.72
CA THR A 547 26.98 1.72 -35.20
C THR A 547 26.72 1.85 -36.71
N ASN A 548 26.77 0.74 -37.46
CA ASN A 548 26.59 0.71 -38.92
C ASN A 548 25.26 0.04 -39.32
N ALA A 549 24.28 -0.02 -38.42
CA ALA A 549 22.97 -0.57 -38.72
C ALA A 549 22.28 0.25 -39.83
N PRO A 550 21.57 -0.40 -40.77
CA PRO A 550 20.82 0.30 -41.81
C PRO A 550 19.91 1.37 -41.18
N ALA A 551 20.01 2.60 -41.67
CA ALA A 551 19.15 3.68 -41.24
C ALA A 551 17.80 3.59 -41.97
N GLU A 552 16.72 3.62 -41.21
CA GLU A 552 15.38 3.88 -41.74
C GLU A 552 15.12 5.40 -41.64
N ILE A 553 14.75 6.03 -42.75
CA ILE A 553 14.34 7.43 -42.76
C ILE A 553 12.91 7.48 -42.24
N THR A 554 12.70 8.10 -41.09
CA THR A 554 11.35 8.30 -40.56
C THR A 554 10.73 9.51 -41.27
N THR A 555 9.65 9.31 -42.02
CA THR A 555 8.91 10.42 -42.62
C THR A 555 7.94 11.00 -41.59
N LEU A 556 8.09 12.27 -41.23
CA LEU A 556 7.05 13.00 -40.52
C LEU A 556 5.90 13.26 -41.49
N ASP A 557 4.81 12.52 -41.34
CA ASP A 557 3.58 12.85 -42.05
C ASP A 557 2.94 14.07 -41.37
N LEU A 558 3.32 15.26 -41.86
CA LEU A 558 2.83 16.56 -41.39
C LEU A 558 1.35 16.81 -41.76
N GLN A 559 0.63 15.82 -42.29
CA GLN A 559 -0.79 15.94 -42.62
C GLN A 559 -1.72 15.99 -41.40
N TYR A 560 -1.22 15.79 -40.18
CA TYR A 560 -1.92 16.24 -38.98
C TYR A 560 -1.65 17.74 -38.79
N PRO A 561 -2.62 18.63 -39.05
CA PRO A 561 -2.44 20.02 -38.67
C PRO A 561 -2.24 20.04 -37.15
N LEU A 562 -1.10 20.58 -36.71
CA LEU A 562 -0.87 21.05 -35.34
C LEU A 562 -1.80 22.25 -35.04
N ASN A 563 -3.10 22.14 -35.33
CA ASN A 563 -4.11 23.05 -34.79
C ASN A 563 -4.40 22.59 -33.35
N LEU A 564 -3.40 22.85 -32.49
CA LEU A 564 -3.42 22.56 -31.06
C LEU A 564 -4.63 23.21 -30.36
N ASP A 565 -5.20 24.28 -30.94
CA ASP A 565 -6.34 25.00 -30.38
C ASP A 565 -7.72 24.45 -30.81
N GLU A 566 -7.89 23.97 -32.04
CA GLU A 566 -9.22 23.50 -32.52
C GLU A 566 -9.59 22.11 -32.00
N GLY A 567 -8.63 21.19 -31.87
CA GLY A 567 -8.85 19.87 -31.26
C GLY A 567 -9.13 19.95 -29.75
N ARG A 568 -8.43 20.86 -29.05
CA ARG A 568 -8.66 21.18 -27.64
C ARG A 568 -10.01 21.85 -27.41
N GLN A 569 -10.43 22.74 -28.31
CA GLN A 569 -11.75 23.37 -28.20
C GLN A 569 -12.90 22.41 -28.51
N THR A 570 -12.80 21.57 -29.55
CA THR A 570 -13.89 20.65 -29.95
C THR A 570 -14.17 19.57 -28.92
N THR A 571 -13.16 18.85 -28.43
CA THR A 571 -13.35 17.85 -27.35
C THR A 571 -13.83 18.48 -26.04
N ARG A 572 -13.36 19.69 -25.70
CA ARG A 572 -13.80 20.43 -24.51
C ARG A 572 -15.21 21.01 -24.66
N LEU A 573 -15.61 21.42 -25.87
CA LEU A 573 -16.96 21.90 -26.19
C LEU A 573 -17.97 20.74 -26.17
N GLU A 574 -17.59 19.56 -26.65
CA GLU A 574 -18.41 18.34 -26.54
C GLU A 574 -18.58 17.90 -25.06
N ARG A 575 -17.52 17.98 -24.25
CA ARG A 575 -17.57 17.69 -22.80
C ARG A 575 -18.36 18.76 -22.03
N LYS A 576 -18.22 20.05 -22.36
CA LYS A 576 -18.97 21.16 -21.72
C LYS A 576 -20.45 21.19 -22.07
N GLY A 577 -20.83 20.75 -23.26
CA GLY A 577 -22.20 20.85 -23.76
C GLY A 577 -23.24 20.03 -22.97
N SER A 578 -22.84 19.08 -22.12
CA SER A 578 -23.77 18.21 -21.40
C SER A 578 -24.06 18.62 -19.95
N LEU A 579 -23.21 19.43 -19.30
CA LEU A 579 -23.23 19.62 -17.83
C LEU A 579 -22.90 21.05 -17.36
N SER A 580 -22.93 22.07 -18.23
CA SER A 580 -22.53 23.44 -17.88
C SER A 580 -23.37 24.15 -16.80
N GLU A 581 -24.32 23.46 -16.16
CA GLU A 581 -25.23 23.97 -15.13
C GLU A 581 -25.18 23.16 -13.81
N ALA A 582 -24.27 22.18 -13.66
CA ALA A 582 -24.18 21.45 -12.39
C ALA A 582 -23.77 22.39 -11.25
N GLU A 583 -24.63 22.49 -10.23
CA GLU A 583 -24.43 23.36 -9.08
C GLU A 583 -23.24 22.88 -8.23
N VAL A 584 -22.40 23.82 -7.81
CA VAL A 584 -21.28 23.53 -6.90
C VAL A 584 -21.66 23.97 -5.50
N MET A 585 -21.55 23.04 -4.56
CA MET A 585 -21.90 23.23 -3.16
C MET A 585 -20.67 23.02 -2.28
N ASP A 586 -20.72 23.52 -1.05
CA ASP A 586 -19.73 23.18 -0.03
C ASP A 586 -19.86 21.69 0.34
N TYR A 587 -18.73 21.04 0.62
CA TYR A 587 -18.75 19.66 1.09
C TYR A 587 -19.45 19.54 2.45
N SER A 588 -20.26 18.50 2.61
CA SER A 588 -20.95 18.15 3.86
C SER A 588 -20.65 16.69 4.20
N SER A 589 -20.01 16.46 5.35
CA SER A 589 -19.73 15.09 5.83
C SER A 589 -21.01 14.36 6.23
N LEU A 590 -22.03 15.07 6.71
CA LEU A 590 -23.30 14.49 7.17
C LEU A 590 -24.04 13.70 6.08
N ASP A 591 -23.88 14.09 4.81
CA ASP A 591 -24.51 13.43 3.67
C ASP A 591 -24.06 11.97 3.49
N SER A 592 -22.81 11.68 3.85
CA SER A 592 -22.19 10.37 3.65
C SER A 592 -21.99 9.60 4.96
N LEU A 593 -21.96 10.30 6.10
CA LEU A 593 -21.77 9.71 7.43
C LEU A 593 -22.95 8.84 7.91
N THR A 594 -24.11 8.89 7.27
CA THR A 594 -25.27 8.07 7.66
C THR A 594 -24.93 6.57 7.65
N PRO A 595 -25.44 5.76 8.61
CA PRO A 595 -25.13 4.34 8.66
C PRO A 595 -25.58 3.63 7.39
N SER A 596 -24.69 2.87 6.76
CA SER A 596 -24.97 2.20 5.49
C SER A 596 -25.58 0.81 5.64
N TYR A 597 -25.53 0.25 6.86
CA TYR A 597 -26.04 -1.07 7.19
C TYR A 597 -26.47 -1.16 8.66
N TRP A 598 -27.25 -2.19 8.97
CA TRP A 598 -27.40 -2.68 10.35
C TRP A 598 -27.36 -4.20 10.28
N PHE A 599 -26.73 -4.85 11.25
CA PHE A 599 -26.59 -6.31 11.21
C PHE A 599 -26.74 -6.94 12.60
N PRO A 600 -27.58 -7.98 12.76
CA PRO A 600 -27.64 -8.75 13.98
C PRO A 600 -26.48 -9.75 14.06
N PHE A 601 -25.86 -9.88 15.22
CA PHE A 601 -24.80 -10.84 15.46
C PHE A 601 -25.09 -11.71 16.68
N ALA A 602 -24.51 -12.90 16.70
CA ALA A 602 -24.53 -13.82 17.82
C ALA A 602 -23.10 -14.33 18.04
N VAL A 603 -22.58 -14.19 19.24
CA VAL A 603 -21.22 -14.64 19.57
C VAL A 603 -21.27 -15.28 20.94
N GLY A 604 -20.67 -16.47 21.12
CA GLY A 604 -20.67 -17.17 22.39
C GLY A 604 -19.31 -17.75 22.73
N ASN A 605 -19.03 -17.86 24.02
CA ASN A 605 -17.87 -18.56 24.57
C ASN A 605 -18.33 -19.73 25.44
N GLU A 606 -17.40 -20.33 26.19
CA GLU A 606 -17.70 -21.45 27.09
C GLU A 606 -18.71 -21.09 28.19
N ASN A 607 -18.86 -19.80 28.53
CA ASN A 607 -19.59 -19.31 29.70
C ASN A 607 -20.89 -18.54 29.37
N THR A 608 -21.06 -18.02 28.14
CA THR A 608 -22.23 -17.21 27.75
C THR A 608 -22.39 -17.08 26.23
N VAL A 609 -23.63 -16.92 25.76
CA VAL A 609 -23.97 -16.47 24.40
C VAL A 609 -24.51 -15.04 24.44
N GLU A 610 -23.96 -14.19 23.59
CA GLU A 610 -24.37 -12.81 23.38
C GLU A 610 -25.13 -12.65 22.06
N LEU A 611 -26.23 -11.90 22.10
CA LEU A 611 -26.96 -11.45 20.91
C LEU A 611 -26.90 -9.93 20.83
N GLY A 612 -26.55 -9.40 19.65
CA GLY A 612 -26.39 -7.97 19.48
C GLY A 612 -26.72 -7.45 18.09
N LEU A 613 -26.61 -6.14 17.95
CA LEU A 613 -26.75 -5.38 16.72
C LEU A 613 -25.50 -4.51 16.53
N GLN A 614 -25.07 -4.35 15.28
CA GLN A 614 -23.96 -3.47 14.94
C GLN A 614 -24.24 -2.61 13.69
N THR A 615 -23.54 -1.48 13.61
CA THR A 615 -23.52 -0.58 12.47
C THR A 615 -22.23 0.25 12.45
N SER A 616 -21.87 0.80 11.30
CA SER A 616 -20.84 1.83 11.18
C SER A 616 -21.18 2.85 10.09
N GLY A 617 -20.50 3.99 10.14
CA GLY A 617 -20.55 5.04 9.13
C GLY A 617 -19.18 5.68 8.95
N MET A 618 -18.97 6.24 7.77
CA MET A 618 -17.77 7.01 7.41
C MET A 618 -18.18 8.06 6.38
N ASP A 619 -17.60 9.26 6.40
CA ASP A 619 -17.88 10.25 5.35
C ASP A 619 -16.98 10.04 4.10
N ALA A 620 -17.29 10.72 2.99
CA ALA A 620 -16.61 10.50 1.71
C ALA A 620 -15.13 10.92 1.69
N LEU A 621 -14.72 11.79 2.61
CA LEU A 621 -13.32 12.17 2.82
C LEU A 621 -12.65 11.38 3.97
N GLU A 622 -13.37 10.42 4.56
CA GLU A 622 -12.89 9.59 5.68
C GLU A 622 -12.49 10.39 6.93
N ASN A 623 -12.80 11.69 7.00
CA ASN A 623 -12.49 12.56 8.13
C ASN A 623 -13.32 12.24 9.37
N HIS A 624 -14.48 11.60 9.21
CA HIS A 624 -15.32 11.12 10.28
C HIS A 624 -15.60 9.64 10.05
N SER A 625 -15.36 8.83 11.07
CA SER A 625 -15.79 7.44 11.08
C SER A 625 -16.31 7.04 12.46
N TYR A 626 -17.27 6.12 12.49
CA TYR A 626 -17.76 5.56 13.73
C TYR A 626 -18.14 4.09 13.57
N PHE A 627 -18.05 3.35 14.67
CA PHE A 627 -18.59 2.01 14.81
C PHE A 627 -19.38 1.89 16.12
N LEU A 628 -20.55 1.29 16.04
CA LEU A 628 -21.47 1.07 17.15
C LEU A 628 -21.86 -0.41 17.19
N ALA A 629 -21.70 -1.03 18.34
CA ALA A 629 -22.20 -2.37 18.60
C ALA A 629 -22.80 -2.45 20.01
N GLY A 630 -23.95 -3.10 20.14
CA GLY A 630 -24.56 -3.41 21.43
C GLY A 630 -25.04 -4.84 21.46
N SER A 631 -24.78 -5.55 22.57
CA SER A 631 -25.21 -6.94 22.76
C SER A 631 -25.76 -7.17 24.16
N VAL A 632 -26.42 -8.31 24.35
CA VAL A 632 -26.86 -8.80 25.67
C VAL A 632 -26.46 -10.26 25.79
N ALA A 633 -25.73 -10.58 26.85
CA ALA A 633 -25.45 -11.95 27.30
C ALA A 633 -26.76 -12.58 27.79
N ILE A 634 -27.28 -13.59 27.08
CA ILE A 634 -28.66 -14.08 27.26
C ILE A 634 -28.83 -14.75 28.62
N GLU A 635 -27.86 -15.56 29.06
CA GLU A 635 -27.99 -16.40 30.26
C GLU A 635 -28.15 -15.55 31.53
N ARG A 636 -27.39 -14.46 31.63
CA ARG A 636 -27.35 -13.58 32.81
C ARG A 636 -27.95 -12.19 32.57
N LYS A 637 -28.49 -11.93 31.37
CA LYS A 637 -29.13 -10.66 30.92
C LYS A 637 -28.22 -9.43 31.08
N LEU A 638 -26.93 -9.59 30.81
CA LEU A 638 -25.93 -8.52 30.98
C LEU A 638 -25.75 -7.77 29.66
N PRO A 639 -25.97 -6.44 29.61
CA PRO A 639 -25.79 -5.67 28.39
C PRO A 639 -24.32 -5.33 28.16
N ASN A 640 -23.90 -5.26 26.90
CA ASN A 640 -22.60 -4.76 26.48
C ASN A 640 -22.81 -3.66 25.43
N LEU A 641 -21.91 -2.68 25.40
CA LEU A 641 -21.92 -1.57 24.45
C LEU A 641 -20.49 -1.27 24.02
N PHE A 642 -20.31 -1.02 22.73
CA PHE A 642 -19.06 -0.55 22.16
C PHE A 642 -19.36 0.60 21.19
N VAL A 643 -18.70 1.73 21.41
CA VAL A 643 -18.75 2.91 20.58
C VAL A 643 -17.32 3.34 20.31
N ASN A 644 -17.00 3.52 19.04
CA ASN A 644 -15.76 4.15 18.61
C ASN A 644 -16.12 5.25 17.63
N TYR A 645 -15.63 6.47 17.87
CA TYR A 645 -15.71 7.58 16.94
C TYR A 645 -14.30 8.13 16.74
N GLN A 646 -13.94 8.31 15.47
CA GLN A 646 -12.68 8.90 15.08
C GLN A 646 -12.93 10.12 14.19
N TYR A 647 -12.21 11.20 14.48
CA TYR A 647 -12.14 12.38 13.64
C TYR A 647 -10.71 12.58 13.16
N ASP A 648 -10.53 12.48 11.83
CA ASP A 648 -9.25 12.47 11.15
C ASP A 648 -8.33 11.41 11.78
N ARG A 649 -7.02 11.63 11.78
CA ARG A 649 -6.04 10.86 12.56
C ARG A 649 -5.78 11.44 13.95
N PHE A 650 -6.36 12.59 14.26
CA PHE A 650 -5.99 13.35 15.46
C PHE A 650 -6.85 13.03 16.67
N PHE A 651 -8.12 12.67 16.52
CA PHE A 651 -9.02 12.51 17.67
C PHE A 651 -9.72 11.16 17.66
N ASN A 652 -9.63 10.45 18.78
CA ASN A 652 -10.38 9.22 19.02
C ASN A 652 -11.20 9.34 20.31
N LEU A 653 -12.45 8.87 20.23
CA LEU A 653 -13.37 8.71 21.35
C LEU A 653 -13.82 7.25 21.37
N ARG A 654 -13.47 6.54 22.44
CA ARG A 654 -13.92 5.16 22.66
C ARG A 654 -14.73 5.06 23.93
N LEU A 655 -15.88 4.40 23.85
CA LEU A 655 -16.68 4.00 24.99
C LEU A 655 -16.92 2.50 24.91
N GLN A 656 -16.49 1.77 25.92
CA GLN A 656 -16.71 0.34 26.05
C GLN A 656 -17.39 0.03 27.39
N HIS A 657 -18.43 -0.79 27.33
CA HIS A 657 -19.08 -1.37 28.48
C HIS A 657 -19.19 -2.87 28.25
N SER A 658 -18.57 -3.66 29.12
CA SER A 658 -18.49 -5.11 28.95
C SER A 658 -18.54 -5.86 30.27
N HIS A 659 -18.94 -7.12 30.21
CA HIS A 659 -18.92 -8.03 31.35
C HIS A 659 -17.97 -9.20 31.05
N ASP A 660 -17.07 -9.51 31.98
CA ASP A 660 -16.30 -10.75 32.01
C ASP A 660 -16.88 -11.68 33.07
N ILE A 661 -16.96 -12.96 32.74
CA ILE A 661 -17.62 -13.97 33.56
C ILE A 661 -16.60 -15.07 33.83
N ASP A 662 -16.19 -15.18 35.08
CA ASP A 662 -15.36 -16.27 35.57
C ASP A 662 -16.26 -17.35 36.20
N ASP A 663 -16.50 -18.40 35.43
CA ASP A 663 -17.21 -19.61 35.85
C ASP A 663 -16.18 -20.62 36.37
N ASP A 664 -16.37 -21.12 37.59
CA ASP A 664 -15.51 -22.12 38.25
C ASP A 664 -16.02 -23.56 38.01
N ASP A 665 -17.00 -23.74 37.12
CA ASP A 665 -17.62 -25.04 36.74
C ASP A 665 -18.16 -25.85 37.93
N ASN A 666 -18.25 -25.22 39.11
CA ASN A 666 -18.62 -25.86 40.36
C ASN A 666 -20.03 -25.41 40.76
N PRO A 667 -21.03 -26.32 40.73
CA PRO A 667 -22.42 -25.99 41.03
C PRO A 667 -22.68 -25.56 42.49
N LEU A 668 -21.64 -25.56 43.34
CA LEU A 668 -21.68 -25.13 44.74
C LEU A 668 -21.06 -23.74 44.96
N THR A 669 -20.45 -23.12 43.94
CA THR A 669 -19.82 -21.79 44.02
C THR A 669 -20.62 -20.74 43.23
N THR A 670 -20.51 -19.48 43.63
CA THR A 670 -21.12 -18.33 42.94
C THR A 670 -20.22 -17.84 41.82
N ASP A 671 -20.74 -17.67 40.60
CA ASP A 671 -19.97 -17.11 39.48
C ASP A 671 -19.49 -15.71 39.81
N PHE A 672 -18.29 -15.37 39.35
CA PHE A 672 -17.73 -14.05 39.53
C PHE A 672 -17.89 -13.25 38.24
N ILE A 673 -18.49 -12.06 38.35
CA ILE A 673 -18.74 -11.17 37.22
C ILE A 673 -17.99 -9.87 37.42
N GLU A 674 -17.13 -9.54 36.46
CA GLU A 674 -16.45 -8.25 36.38
C GLU A 674 -17.09 -7.39 35.29
N GLN A 675 -17.79 -6.34 35.69
CA GLN A 675 -18.29 -5.31 34.78
C GLN A 675 -17.23 -4.24 34.62
N SER A 676 -16.84 -3.94 33.39
CA SER A 676 -15.92 -2.85 33.05
C SER A 676 -16.64 -1.80 32.22
N THR A 677 -16.47 -0.53 32.57
CA THR A 677 -16.88 0.62 31.76
C THR A 677 -15.67 1.51 31.56
N GLU A 678 -15.32 1.76 30.32
CA GLU A 678 -14.13 2.49 29.90
C GLU A 678 -14.55 3.58 28.92
N LEU A 679 -14.24 4.83 29.26
CA LEU A 679 -14.33 5.98 28.36
C LEU A 679 -12.92 6.50 28.12
N GLU A 680 -12.49 6.51 26.86
CA GLU A 680 -11.18 6.98 26.44
C GLU A 680 -11.31 8.14 25.46
N LEU A 681 -10.52 9.18 25.70
CA LEU A 681 -10.37 10.35 24.86
C LEU A 681 -8.88 10.46 24.50
N SER A 682 -8.56 10.38 23.21
CA SER A 682 -7.17 10.45 22.75
C SER A 682 -7.02 11.52 21.67
N TYR A 683 -5.97 12.32 21.81
CA TYR A 683 -5.54 13.30 20.83
C TYR A 683 -4.11 13.00 20.37
N TYR A 684 -3.91 12.81 19.08
CA TYR A 684 -2.65 12.42 18.45
C TYR A 684 -2.02 13.61 17.73
N ILE A 685 -0.70 13.75 17.88
CA ILE A 685 0.12 14.72 17.13
C ILE A 685 1.21 13.91 16.44
N ALA A 686 1.07 13.75 15.13
CA ALA A 686 2.02 13.00 14.31
C ALA A 686 3.03 13.94 13.64
N PHE A 687 4.28 13.46 13.53
CA PHE A 687 5.30 14.01 12.64
C PHE A 687 5.86 12.87 11.80
N THR A 688 5.42 12.78 10.56
CA THR A 688 5.62 11.63 9.68
C THR A 688 6.63 11.96 8.58
N GLN A 689 7.59 11.08 8.43
CA GLN A 689 8.50 10.98 7.30
C GLN A 689 8.45 9.53 6.80
N LEU A 690 8.76 9.29 5.53
CA LEU A 690 8.67 7.94 4.95
C LEU A 690 9.46 6.86 5.71
N GLN A 691 10.53 7.24 6.40
CA GLN A 691 11.39 6.32 7.15
C GLN A 691 11.26 6.44 8.67
N ARG A 692 10.49 7.42 9.16
CA ARG A 692 10.42 7.77 10.59
C ARG A 692 9.08 8.40 10.91
N GLN A 693 8.43 7.90 11.94
CA GLN A 693 7.19 8.46 12.46
C GLN A 693 7.38 8.80 13.93
N TRP A 694 7.02 10.01 14.30
CA TRP A 694 6.77 10.39 15.69
C TRP A 694 5.27 10.53 15.90
N ASN A 695 4.78 10.05 17.03
CA ASN A 695 3.40 10.27 17.45
C ASN A 695 3.38 10.62 18.93
N ILE A 696 2.82 11.78 19.27
CA ILE A 696 2.56 12.19 20.65
C ILE A 696 1.08 11.99 20.90
N GLU A 697 0.74 11.16 21.86
CA GLU A 697 -0.62 10.89 22.29
C GLU A 697 -0.88 11.60 23.61
N LEU A 698 -1.90 12.43 23.64
CA LEU A 698 -2.48 13.01 24.85
C LEU A 698 -3.78 12.28 25.11
N ALA A 699 -3.92 11.61 26.25
CA ALA A 699 -5.13 10.86 26.50
C ALA A 699 -5.64 10.99 27.93
N ALA A 700 -6.94 10.76 28.06
CA ALA A 700 -7.66 10.60 29.31
C ALA A 700 -8.52 9.34 29.23
N SER A 701 -8.32 8.40 30.17
CA SER A 701 -9.17 7.22 30.32
C SER A 701 -9.93 7.32 31.64
N PHE A 702 -11.17 6.85 31.64
CA PHE A 702 -12.03 6.76 32.81
C PHE A 702 -12.51 5.33 32.92
N ASP A 703 -11.83 4.56 33.77
CA ASP A 703 -12.07 3.14 33.92
C ASP A 703 -12.83 2.88 35.23
N THR A 704 -14.04 2.35 35.14
CA THR A 704 -14.82 1.87 36.28
C THR A 704 -14.99 0.36 36.18
N THR A 705 -14.48 -0.36 37.18
CA THR A 705 -14.63 -1.81 37.31
C THR A 705 -15.51 -2.13 38.51
N ARG A 706 -16.61 -2.84 38.30
CA ARG A 706 -17.48 -3.36 39.36
C ARG A 706 -17.41 -4.87 39.38
N GLN A 707 -17.29 -5.44 40.57
CA GLN A 707 -17.24 -6.87 40.77
C GLN A 707 -18.49 -7.34 41.50
N TYR A 708 -19.08 -8.41 40.99
CA TYR A 708 -20.31 -9.01 41.49
C TYR A 708 -20.15 -10.52 41.67
N LEU A 709 -20.93 -11.08 42.59
CA LEU A 709 -21.24 -12.50 42.61
C LEU A 709 -22.60 -12.72 41.95
N TRP A 710 -22.68 -13.68 41.04
CA TRP A 710 -23.95 -14.17 40.52
C TRP A 710 -24.53 -15.21 41.49
N GLN A 711 -25.66 -14.88 42.13
CA GLN A 711 -26.32 -15.77 43.07
C GLN A 711 -27.85 -15.55 43.00
N ASP A 712 -28.62 -16.64 43.01
CA ASP A 712 -30.09 -16.62 43.00
C ASP A 712 -30.69 -15.74 41.87
N GLU A 713 -30.14 -15.89 40.65
CA GLU A 713 -30.52 -15.09 39.47
C GLU A 713 -30.34 -13.56 39.65
N SER A 714 -29.45 -13.14 40.54
CA SER A 714 -29.22 -11.73 40.85
C SER A 714 -27.73 -11.40 40.98
N LEU A 715 -27.37 -10.15 40.66
CA LEU A 715 -26.04 -9.61 40.88
C LEU A 715 -25.91 -9.10 42.31
N ARG A 716 -25.01 -9.71 43.08
CA ARG A 716 -24.62 -9.23 44.40
C ARG A 716 -23.32 -8.45 44.30
N PHE A 717 -23.39 -7.13 44.50
CA PHE A 717 -22.22 -6.25 44.49
C PHE A 717 -21.18 -6.66 45.56
N ILE A 718 -19.91 -6.72 45.14
CA ILE A 718 -18.75 -6.97 46.01
C ILE A 718 -18.02 -5.66 46.27
N ARG A 719 -17.55 -5.02 45.19
CA ARG A 719 -16.72 -3.80 45.23
C ARG A 719 -16.69 -3.10 43.88
N GLU A 720 -16.38 -1.81 43.91
CA GLU A 720 -16.14 -0.95 42.75
C GLU A 720 -14.72 -0.42 42.84
N PHE A 721 -14.10 -0.23 41.68
CA PHE A 721 -12.82 0.44 41.50
C PHE A 721 -12.93 1.46 40.38
N ASN A 722 -12.42 2.65 40.61
CA ASN A 722 -12.28 3.70 39.62
C ASN A 722 -10.78 4.00 39.43
N ASP A 723 -10.30 3.93 38.19
CA ASP A 723 -8.90 4.24 37.80
C ASP A 723 -8.89 5.26 36.65
N PRO A 724 -9.39 6.50 36.84
CA PRO A 724 -9.20 7.54 35.84
C PRO A 724 -7.73 7.88 35.70
N LEU A 725 -7.30 8.10 34.46
CA LEU A 725 -5.90 8.27 34.09
C LEU A 725 -5.77 9.39 33.08
N VAL A 726 -4.85 10.32 33.34
CA VAL A 726 -4.48 11.36 32.37
C VAL A 726 -2.98 11.29 32.15
N GLY A 727 -2.57 11.33 30.89
CA GLY A 727 -1.16 11.14 30.56
C GLY A 727 -0.77 11.54 29.15
N VAL A 728 0.49 11.28 28.86
CA VAL A 728 1.12 11.49 27.57
C VAL A 728 1.95 10.28 27.18
N ALA A 729 1.90 9.89 25.91
CA ALA A 729 2.81 8.92 25.32
C ALA A 729 3.57 9.53 24.14
N PHE A 730 4.85 9.19 24.03
CA PHE A 730 5.76 9.55 22.95
C PHE A 730 6.15 8.25 22.26
N ASN A 731 5.75 8.13 21.00
CA ASN A 731 6.02 6.98 20.16
C ASN A 731 6.95 7.40 19.03
N PHE A 732 8.05 6.68 18.85
CA PHE A 732 8.96 6.79 17.72
C PHE A 732 9.01 5.46 17.00
N ASN A 733 8.83 5.47 15.69
CA ASN A 733 8.97 4.28 14.86
C ASN A 733 9.80 4.58 13.61
N SER A 734 10.87 3.83 13.41
CA SER A 734 11.67 3.81 12.18
C SER A 734 11.87 2.39 11.65
N SER A 735 11.01 1.45 12.08
CA SER A 735 11.03 0.05 11.65
C SER A 735 10.66 -0.06 10.18
N LYS A 736 11.37 -0.91 9.44
CA LYS A 736 11.24 -1.08 8.00
C LYS A 736 10.79 -2.50 7.67
N ASN A 737 9.80 -2.58 6.80
CA ASN A 737 9.35 -3.80 6.15
C ASN A 737 9.70 -3.69 4.66
N TYR A 738 10.41 -4.68 4.13
CA TYR A 738 10.68 -4.79 2.70
C TYR A 738 9.77 -5.86 2.10
N LEU A 739 9.63 -5.85 0.77
CA LEU A 739 8.77 -6.78 0.03
C LEU A 739 9.03 -8.26 0.39
N ARG A 740 10.31 -8.64 0.55
CA ARG A 740 10.72 -10.00 0.90
C ARG A 740 10.77 -10.27 2.40
N SER A 741 10.72 -9.26 3.26
CA SER A 741 10.76 -9.43 4.72
C SER A 741 9.75 -10.47 5.26
N ILE A 742 10.20 -11.29 6.22
CA ILE A 742 9.37 -12.20 7.01
C ILE A 742 8.79 -11.54 8.28
N SER A 743 9.35 -10.38 8.66
CA SER A 743 8.95 -9.53 9.79
C SER A 743 9.63 -8.15 9.65
N PRO A 744 9.26 -7.13 10.44
CA PRO A 744 10.02 -5.89 10.55
C PRO A 744 11.52 -6.17 10.66
N SER A 745 12.28 -5.69 9.69
CA SER A 745 13.64 -6.20 9.42
C SER A 745 14.74 -5.29 9.93
N ASN A 746 14.53 -3.98 9.95
CA ASN A 746 15.55 -3.02 10.38
C ASN A 746 14.90 -1.80 11.05
N GLY A 747 15.61 -1.10 11.92
CA GLY A 747 15.16 0.13 12.59
C GLY A 747 14.74 -0.11 14.03
N ARG A 748 13.93 0.80 14.58
CA ARG A 748 13.53 0.72 15.99
C ARG A 748 12.15 1.27 16.25
N GLN A 749 11.59 0.86 17.37
CA GLN A 749 10.31 1.29 17.89
C GLN A 749 10.53 1.65 19.36
N ILE A 750 10.21 2.87 19.75
CA ILE A 750 10.40 3.35 21.13
C ILE A 750 9.08 3.98 21.58
N LYS A 751 8.52 3.45 22.66
CA LYS A 751 7.37 4.03 23.37
C LYS A 751 7.85 4.50 24.73
N PHE A 752 7.58 5.75 25.07
CA PHE A 752 7.67 6.27 26.42
C PHE A 752 6.32 6.84 26.81
N ALA A 753 5.71 6.33 27.87
CA ALA A 753 4.42 6.80 28.32
C ALA A 753 4.43 7.08 29.82
N THR A 754 3.72 8.11 30.23
CA THR A 754 3.48 8.40 31.64
C THR A 754 2.06 8.88 31.86
N ALA A 755 1.44 8.41 32.94
CA ALA A 755 0.09 8.76 33.32
C ALA A 755 -0.02 8.92 34.84
N SER A 756 -1.00 9.69 35.29
CA SER A 756 -1.29 9.90 36.71
C SER A 756 -2.75 9.64 36.99
N SER A 757 -3.01 8.93 38.09
CA SER A 757 -4.36 8.72 38.64
C SER A 757 -4.78 9.86 39.59
N ASP A 758 -3.89 10.79 39.94
CA ASP A 758 -4.14 11.84 40.96
C ASP A 758 -4.90 13.06 40.43
N VAL A 759 -5.10 13.13 39.11
CA VAL A 759 -5.71 14.30 38.45
C VAL A 759 -7.22 14.35 38.68
N ILE A 760 -7.84 13.18 38.90
CA ILE A 760 -9.28 12.96 39.08
C ILE A 760 -9.44 12.05 40.31
N GLU A 761 -10.60 12.08 40.98
CA GLU A 761 -10.88 11.17 42.09
C GLU A 761 -10.77 9.70 41.64
N SER A 762 -9.87 8.95 42.27
CA SER A 762 -9.48 7.59 41.90
C SER A 762 -9.26 6.72 43.13
N ASP A 763 -9.53 5.42 43.00
CA ASP A 763 -9.17 4.43 44.02
C ASP A 763 -7.67 4.08 44.00
N PHE A 764 -6.95 4.54 42.97
CA PHE A 764 -5.51 4.42 42.83
C PHE A 764 -4.84 5.80 42.93
N THR A 765 -3.62 5.84 43.45
CA THR A 765 -2.86 7.09 43.59
C THR A 765 -1.49 6.98 42.95
N GLY A 766 -0.98 8.11 42.48
CA GLY A 766 0.38 8.27 41.99
C GLY A 766 0.53 8.14 40.48
N LYS A 767 1.79 8.18 40.06
CA LYS A 767 2.21 8.15 38.67
C LYS A 767 2.64 6.76 38.23
N ARG A 768 2.43 6.49 36.95
CA ARG A 768 2.90 5.30 36.24
C ARG A 768 3.71 5.73 35.03
N ALA A 769 4.75 4.97 34.72
CA ALA A 769 5.58 5.21 33.55
C ALA A 769 6.04 3.89 32.91
N VAL A 770 6.13 3.88 31.59
CA VAL A 770 6.61 2.77 30.78
C VAL A 770 7.60 3.29 29.75
N ILE A 771 8.67 2.55 29.54
CA ILE A 771 9.53 2.63 28.36
C ILE A 771 9.59 1.25 27.70
N ASP A 772 9.28 1.17 26.41
CA ASP A 772 9.39 -0.03 25.58
C ASP A 772 10.27 0.31 24.37
N TRP A 773 11.49 -0.21 24.34
CA TRP A 773 12.42 -0.10 23.22
C TRP A 773 12.48 -1.44 22.49
N ARG A 774 12.16 -1.45 21.20
CA ARG A 774 12.37 -2.58 20.29
C ARG A 774 13.37 -2.20 19.19
N GLU A 775 14.52 -2.87 19.14
CA GLU A 775 15.54 -2.71 18.10
C GLU A 775 15.47 -3.89 17.14
N LEU A 776 15.48 -3.60 15.84
CA LEU A 776 15.43 -4.58 14.77
C LEU A 776 16.68 -4.42 13.92
N ILE A 777 17.47 -5.48 13.79
CA ILE A 777 18.74 -5.46 13.07
C ILE A 777 18.69 -6.53 11.98
N GLN A 778 18.66 -6.08 10.73
CA GLN A 778 18.78 -6.97 9.58
C GLN A 778 20.22 -7.46 9.51
N LEU A 779 20.40 -8.78 9.49
CA LEU A 779 21.72 -9.41 9.39
C LEU A 779 22.10 -9.63 7.92
N SER A 780 21.47 -10.63 7.28
CA SER A 780 21.67 -10.97 5.88
C SER A 780 20.36 -11.55 5.32
N GLY A 781 19.98 -11.15 4.11
CA GLY A 781 18.69 -11.52 3.52
C GLY A 781 17.54 -11.19 4.47
N GLU A 782 16.79 -12.20 4.88
CA GLU A 782 15.60 -12.06 5.73
C GLU A 782 15.87 -12.36 7.21
N HIS A 783 17.13 -12.60 7.59
CA HIS A 783 17.50 -12.84 8.98
C HIS A 783 17.46 -11.53 9.78
N VAL A 784 16.75 -11.56 10.90
CA VAL A 784 16.59 -10.41 11.79
C VAL A 784 16.97 -10.81 13.21
N LEU A 785 17.80 -9.98 13.84
CA LEU A 785 17.96 -9.98 15.29
C LEU A 785 17.05 -8.91 15.88
N ALA A 786 16.03 -9.31 16.63
CA ALA A 786 15.12 -8.42 17.32
C ALA A 786 15.44 -8.40 18.82
N ILE A 787 15.53 -7.22 19.40
CA ILE A 787 15.84 -7.02 20.82
C ILE A 787 14.78 -6.09 21.40
N ARG A 788 14.15 -6.50 22.51
CA ARG A 788 13.24 -5.65 23.27
C ARG A 788 13.80 -5.40 24.66
N ALA A 789 13.70 -4.17 25.14
CA ALA A 789 13.97 -3.75 26.49
C ALA A 789 12.78 -2.93 27.00
N LEU A 790 12.10 -3.45 28.02
CA LEU A 790 10.93 -2.84 28.63
C LEU A 790 11.20 -2.56 30.11
N ALA A 791 10.82 -1.37 30.57
CA ALA A 791 10.75 -1.06 31.98
C ALA A 791 9.45 -0.32 32.29
N ALA A 792 8.74 -0.81 33.29
CA ALA A 792 7.49 -0.24 33.78
C ALA A 792 7.59 0.01 35.28
N SER A 793 7.06 1.13 35.75
CA SER A 793 7.14 1.52 37.16
C SER A 793 5.91 2.31 37.59
N ALA A 794 5.40 2.00 38.77
CA ALA A 794 4.29 2.68 39.42
C ALA A 794 4.70 3.17 40.82
N GLU A 795 4.19 4.32 41.22
CA GLU A 795 4.32 4.82 42.59
C GLU A 795 3.52 3.96 43.59
N GLN A 796 3.74 4.19 44.89
CA GLN A 796 2.98 3.48 45.93
C GLN A 796 1.50 3.88 45.85
N GLY A 797 0.61 2.88 45.82
CA GLY A 797 -0.83 3.09 45.61
C GLY A 797 -1.27 3.03 44.15
N GLY A 798 -0.33 3.00 43.20
CA GLY A 798 -0.62 2.81 41.78
C GLY A 798 -0.94 1.34 41.46
N ARG A 799 -1.73 1.12 40.40
CA ARG A 799 -2.05 -0.21 39.89
C ARG A 799 -0.77 -0.98 39.49
N ASN A 800 -0.66 -2.24 39.89
CA ASN A 800 0.47 -3.10 39.55
C ASN A 800 0.49 -3.47 38.06
N PHE A 801 1.70 -3.67 37.53
CA PHE A 801 1.93 -4.31 36.24
C PHE A 801 1.89 -5.84 36.41
N ARG A 802 1.64 -6.55 35.31
CA ARG A 802 1.63 -8.00 35.25
C ARG A 802 2.40 -8.50 34.04
N ILE A 803 3.11 -9.61 34.20
CA ILE A 803 3.74 -10.33 33.11
C ILE A 803 3.22 -11.78 33.02
N GLY A 804 3.29 -12.39 31.85
CA GLY A 804 2.91 -13.79 31.63
C GLY A 804 2.09 -13.98 30.35
N GLY A 805 1.98 -15.23 29.89
CA GLY A 805 1.23 -15.59 28.69
C GLY A 805 2.01 -15.46 27.38
N ASP A 806 1.34 -15.86 26.30
CA ASP A 806 1.90 -16.01 24.94
C ASP A 806 1.16 -15.17 23.88
N PHE A 807 0.43 -14.14 24.33
CA PHE A 807 -0.34 -13.26 23.46
C PHE A 807 0.56 -12.34 22.62
N SER A 808 -0.01 -11.80 21.55
CA SER A 808 0.66 -10.87 20.63
C SER A 808 0.67 -9.46 21.21
N GLU A 809 1.80 -8.77 21.16
CA GLU A 809 1.96 -7.38 21.65
C GLU A 809 2.31 -6.44 20.49
N PRO A 810 1.39 -6.19 19.54
CA PRO A 810 1.65 -5.28 18.43
C PRO A 810 1.96 -3.87 18.96
N PHE A 811 3.02 -3.26 18.44
CA PHE A 811 3.52 -1.97 18.91
C PHE A 811 2.49 -0.82 18.83
N PHE A 812 1.51 -0.92 17.93
CA PHE A 812 0.56 0.16 17.62
C PHE A 812 -0.91 -0.13 17.94
N MET A 813 -1.29 -1.31 18.46
CA MET A 813 -2.72 -1.50 18.76
C MET A 813 -3.14 -0.67 19.98
N GLN A 814 -4.08 0.23 19.73
CA GLN A 814 -4.63 1.28 20.60
C GLN A 814 -5.54 0.72 21.73
N GLY A 815 -5.16 -0.40 22.34
CA GLY A 815 -6.03 -1.11 23.29
C GLY A 815 -6.09 -0.51 24.70
N ASN A 816 -5.17 0.39 25.07
CA ASN A 816 -5.19 1.19 26.30
C ASN A 816 -4.32 2.44 26.07
N ALA A 817 -4.90 3.64 25.97
CA ALA A 817 -4.27 4.84 25.38
C ALA A 817 -3.02 5.41 26.05
N LEU A 818 -2.47 4.83 27.11
CA LEU A 818 -1.31 5.43 27.76
C LEU A 818 -0.32 4.39 28.27
N VAL A 819 -0.73 3.67 29.32
CA VAL A 819 0.17 2.79 30.08
C VAL A 819 -0.44 1.40 30.15
N GLU A 820 0.07 0.50 29.31
CA GLU A 820 -0.27 -0.92 29.37
C GLU A 820 0.19 -1.51 30.72
N HIS A 821 -0.70 -2.28 31.34
CA HIS A 821 -0.43 -2.92 32.63
C HIS A 821 -0.12 -4.42 32.50
N ARG A 822 -0.04 -4.96 31.28
CA ARG A 822 0.16 -6.38 30.98
C ARG A 822 1.19 -6.56 29.87
N TYR A 823 2.16 -7.45 30.08
CA TYR A 823 3.20 -7.78 29.09
C TYR A 823 3.38 -9.29 28.97
N ALA A 824 3.61 -9.80 27.75
CA ALA A 824 3.73 -11.24 27.53
C ALA A 824 5.09 -11.76 28.03
N LEU A 825 5.10 -12.87 28.76
CA LEU A 825 6.31 -13.61 29.15
C LEU A 825 6.08 -15.10 28.86
N ARG A 826 6.66 -15.59 27.76
CA ARG A 826 6.41 -16.94 27.24
C ARG A 826 6.92 -17.98 28.23
N GLY A 827 6.16 -19.06 28.43
CA GLY A 827 6.50 -20.13 29.39
C GLY A 827 6.00 -19.87 30.81
N TYR A 828 5.42 -18.70 31.10
CA TYR A 828 4.82 -18.38 32.39
C TYR A 828 3.32 -18.11 32.25
N PRO A 829 2.50 -18.48 33.26
CA PRO A 829 1.05 -18.29 33.22
C PRO A 829 0.65 -16.81 33.33
N ASP A 830 -0.37 -16.41 32.58
CA ASP A 830 -0.85 -15.01 32.48
C ASP A 830 -1.46 -14.46 33.80
N PHE A 831 -1.92 -15.30 34.72
CA PHE A 831 -2.67 -14.89 35.92
C PHE A 831 -2.02 -15.28 37.25
N ALA A 832 -0.72 -15.60 37.27
CA ALA A 832 -0.02 -15.86 38.53
C ALA A 832 0.28 -14.55 39.28
N ASP A 833 -0.15 -14.46 40.54
CA ASP A 833 0.01 -13.26 41.37
C ASP A 833 1.48 -12.88 41.63
N VAL A 834 2.38 -13.86 41.66
CA VAL A 834 3.84 -13.65 41.79
C VAL A 834 4.44 -12.93 40.57
N LEU A 835 3.75 -12.91 39.44
CA LEU A 835 4.16 -12.19 38.23
C LEU A 835 3.58 -10.76 38.17
N SER A 836 3.04 -10.26 39.28
CA SER A 836 2.49 -8.91 39.38
C SER A 836 3.17 -8.07 40.45
N GLY A 837 3.58 -6.85 40.09
CA GLY A 837 4.27 -5.93 40.99
C GLY A 837 4.27 -4.49 40.47
N ARG A 838 4.70 -3.55 41.32
CA ARG A 838 4.78 -2.12 40.95
C ARG A 838 5.86 -1.81 39.93
N HIS A 839 6.87 -2.68 39.83
CA HIS A 839 7.97 -2.48 38.91
C HIS A 839 8.22 -3.76 38.11
N VAL A 840 8.36 -3.60 36.80
CA VAL A 840 8.68 -4.66 35.86
C VAL A 840 9.85 -4.21 35.01
N ARG A 841 10.83 -5.10 34.81
CA ARG A 841 11.85 -4.96 33.77
C ARG A 841 11.86 -6.23 32.95
N MET A 842 11.95 -6.08 31.64
CA MET A 842 11.95 -7.22 30.74
C MET A 842 12.91 -6.98 29.58
N THR A 843 13.63 -8.03 29.20
CA THR A 843 14.44 -8.09 28.00
C THR A 843 14.00 -9.29 27.20
N SER A 844 13.90 -9.14 25.89
CA SER A 844 13.73 -10.28 25.01
C SER A 844 14.63 -10.17 23.79
N VAL A 845 15.17 -11.30 23.37
CA VAL A 845 16.02 -11.42 22.18
C VAL A 845 15.45 -12.51 21.29
N GLU A 846 15.21 -12.18 20.03
CA GLU A 846 14.72 -13.12 19.02
C GLU A 846 15.65 -13.14 17.81
N TRP A 847 16.02 -14.34 17.36
CA TRP A 847 16.56 -14.54 16.04
C TRP A 847 15.45 -15.07 15.12
N ARG A 848 15.04 -14.25 14.16
CA ARG A 848 14.01 -14.55 13.17
C ARG A 848 14.68 -14.94 11.85
N PHE A 849 14.28 -16.05 11.25
CA PHE A 849 14.92 -16.57 10.04
C PHE A 849 13.91 -17.25 9.10
N PRO A 850 14.13 -17.17 7.78
CA PRO A 850 13.21 -17.77 6.82
C PRO A 850 13.36 -19.30 6.78
N LEU A 851 12.24 -20.00 6.57
CA LEU A 851 12.22 -21.43 6.25
C LEU A 851 11.84 -21.66 4.79
N GLY A 852 10.94 -20.83 4.23
CA GLY A 852 10.58 -20.88 2.82
C GLY A 852 9.46 -19.91 2.44
N HIS A 853 9.42 -19.57 1.15
CA HIS A 853 8.36 -18.77 0.52
C HIS A 853 7.50 -19.76 -0.28
N LEU A 854 6.34 -20.13 0.27
CA LEU A 854 5.44 -21.07 -0.40
C LEU A 854 4.58 -20.33 -1.43
N GLU A 855 4.10 -19.14 -1.06
CA GLU A 855 3.35 -18.20 -1.89
C GLU A 855 2.22 -18.85 -2.72
N ARG A 856 1.50 -19.82 -2.13
CA ARG A 856 0.51 -20.65 -2.84
C ARG A 856 -0.80 -20.75 -2.09
N THR A 857 -1.91 -20.80 -2.85
CA THR A 857 -3.26 -21.07 -2.33
C THR A 857 -3.79 -22.42 -2.78
N PHE A 858 -4.50 -23.10 -1.89
CA PHE A 858 -5.49 -24.11 -2.24
C PHE A 858 -6.74 -23.42 -2.82
N MET A 859 -7.42 -24.06 -3.77
CA MET A 859 -8.65 -23.51 -4.38
C MET A 859 -9.91 -23.79 -3.56
N SER A 860 -9.96 -24.95 -2.87
CA SER A 860 -11.12 -25.35 -2.07
C SER A 860 -10.67 -26.22 -0.87
N PRO A 861 -10.78 -25.73 0.38
CA PRO A 861 -11.11 -24.34 0.73
C PRO A 861 -10.02 -23.35 0.27
N PRO A 862 -10.35 -22.07 0.05
CA PRO A 862 -9.43 -21.02 -0.40
C PRO A 862 -8.47 -20.59 0.72
N ILE A 863 -7.49 -21.44 1.02
CA ILE A 863 -6.49 -21.22 2.07
C ILE A 863 -5.13 -21.11 1.42
N GLY A 864 -4.40 -20.06 1.72
CA GLY A 864 -3.05 -19.81 1.25
C GLY A 864 -2.03 -19.78 2.37
N ILE A 865 -0.80 -20.16 2.02
CA ILE A 865 0.37 -19.98 2.87
C ILE A 865 1.37 -19.12 2.10
N ASP A 866 1.68 -17.95 2.64
CA ASP A 866 2.60 -16.99 2.03
C ASP A 866 4.06 -17.38 2.35
N LYS A 867 4.52 -17.01 3.55
CA LYS A 867 5.87 -17.32 4.05
C LYS A 867 5.80 -18.18 5.29
N VAL A 868 6.83 -19.02 5.46
CA VAL A 868 7.08 -19.81 6.67
C VAL A 868 8.44 -19.42 7.20
N SER A 869 8.50 -19.12 8.49
CA SER A 869 9.73 -18.67 9.16
C SER A 869 9.83 -19.28 10.55
N GLY A 870 11.07 -19.41 11.03
CA GLY A 870 11.37 -19.83 12.39
C GLY A 870 11.81 -18.64 13.25
N ARG A 871 11.60 -18.77 14.56
CA ARG A 871 12.13 -17.86 15.56
C ARG A 871 12.73 -18.67 16.70
N LEU A 872 13.90 -18.27 17.16
CA LEU A 872 14.44 -18.69 18.46
C LEU A 872 14.40 -17.48 19.39
N PHE A 873 13.91 -17.65 20.61
CA PHE A 873 13.79 -16.56 21.57
C PHE A 873 14.39 -16.89 22.93
N PHE A 874 14.79 -15.83 23.62
CA PHE A 874 15.13 -15.80 25.03
C PHE A 874 14.43 -14.61 25.67
N ASP A 875 13.62 -14.86 26.70
CA ASP A 875 12.95 -13.84 27.49
C ASP A 875 13.53 -13.82 28.91
N GLU A 876 13.73 -12.63 29.45
CA GLU A 876 14.14 -12.40 30.83
C GLU A 876 13.26 -11.30 31.42
N ALA A 877 12.75 -11.49 32.63
CA ALA A 877 11.97 -10.49 33.33
C ALA A 877 12.28 -10.45 34.83
N ARG A 878 12.06 -9.29 35.42
CA ARG A 878 12.12 -9.06 36.87
C ARG A 878 10.89 -8.34 37.34
N VAL A 879 10.32 -8.82 38.44
CA VAL A 879 9.15 -8.21 39.09
C VAL A 879 9.51 -7.91 40.54
N TYR A 880 9.17 -6.71 41.00
CA TYR A 880 9.40 -6.30 42.39
C TYR A 880 8.38 -5.25 42.85
N GLY A 881 8.36 -5.01 44.17
CA GLY A 881 7.37 -4.13 44.79
C GLY A 881 5.98 -4.75 44.85
N HIS A 882 5.89 -6.05 45.15
CA HIS A 882 4.63 -6.79 45.30
C HIS A 882 3.76 -6.21 46.43
N SER A 883 2.46 -6.42 46.32
CA SER A 883 1.52 -6.07 47.39
C SER A 883 1.72 -6.96 48.61
N GLN A 884 1.40 -6.43 49.81
CA GLN A 884 1.52 -7.20 51.06
C GLN A 884 0.70 -8.50 51.00
N SER A 885 -0.49 -8.46 50.40
CA SER A 885 -1.34 -9.64 50.22
C SER A 885 -0.70 -10.76 49.39
N VAL A 886 0.18 -10.42 48.44
CA VAL A 886 0.93 -11.41 47.67
C VAL A 886 2.07 -11.97 48.50
N ILE A 887 2.82 -11.10 49.20
CA ILE A 887 3.91 -11.52 50.11
C ILE A 887 3.39 -12.49 51.18
N ASP A 888 2.25 -12.18 51.79
CA ASP A 888 1.64 -13.01 52.84
C ASP A 888 1.16 -14.38 52.31
N ARG A 889 0.78 -14.46 51.03
CA ARG A 889 0.34 -15.71 50.39
C ARG A 889 1.51 -16.65 50.06
N TYR A 890 2.70 -16.10 49.86
CA TYR A 890 3.91 -16.84 49.50
C TYR A 890 5.07 -16.61 50.50
N PRO A 891 4.89 -16.95 51.80
CA PRO A 891 5.86 -16.63 52.84
C PRO A 891 7.20 -17.39 52.70
N SER A 892 7.24 -18.43 51.86
CA SER A 892 8.43 -19.22 51.57
C SER A 892 9.26 -18.70 50.38
N LEU A 893 8.77 -17.69 49.66
CA LEU A 893 9.45 -17.09 48.49
C LEU A 893 9.98 -15.69 48.86
N ASP A 894 11.23 -15.40 48.50
CA ASP A 894 11.79 -14.05 48.63
C ASP A 894 11.32 -13.16 47.49
N LEU A 895 10.16 -12.52 47.65
CA LEU A 895 9.58 -11.64 46.63
C LEU A 895 10.20 -10.23 46.59
N SER A 896 11.43 -10.03 47.07
CA SER A 896 12.08 -8.71 47.01
C SER A 896 12.49 -8.30 45.59
N GLU A 897 13.08 -9.23 44.82
CA GLU A 897 13.42 -9.07 43.39
C GLU A 897 13.44 -10.46 42.72
N GLN A 898 12.31 -10.89 42.16
CA GLN A 898 12.20 -12.20 41.50
C GLN A 898 12.65 -12.13 40.04
N HIS A 899 13.37 -13.17 39.61
CA HIS A 899 13.94 -13.29 38.27
C HIS A 899 13.28 -14.45 37.53
N TYR A 900 12.77 -14.15 36.34
CA TYR A 900 12.09 -15.11 35.48
C TYR A 900 12.79 -15.12 34.14
N ALA A 901 13.11 -16.30 33.63
CA ALA A 901 13.67 -16.46 32.30
C ALA A 901 13.00 -17.61 31.56
N SER A 902 12.94 -17.54 30.23
CA SER A 902 12.53 -18.64 29.37
C SER A 902 13.25 -18.63 28.03
N VAL A 903 13.30 -19.81 27.43
CA VAL A 903 13.81 -20.02 26.08
C VAL A 903 12.77 -20.78 25.27
N GLY A 904 12.80 -20.62 23.95
CA GLY A 904 11.91 -21.39 23.10
C GLY A 904 12.10 -21.16 21.62
N ALA A 905 11.20 -21.77 20.87
CA ALA A 905 11.14 -21.66 19.43
C ALA A 905 9.70 -21.44 18.97
N GLU A 906 9.53 -20.66 17.91
CA GLU A 906 8.25 -20.45 17.23
C GLU A 906 8.39 -20.80 15.76
N LEU A 907 7.37 -21.45 15.22
CA LEU A 907 7.06 -21.49 13.79
C LEU A 907 6.05 -20.38 13.51
N TYR A 908 6.39 -19.48 12.60
CA TYR A 908 5.55 -18.37 12.19
C TYR A 908 5.18 -18.50 10.72
N THR A 909 3.89 -18.33 10.43
CA THR A 909 3.40 -18.31 9.05
C THR A 909 2.27 -17.31 8.86
N ARG A 910 2.21 -16.76 7.65
CA ARG A 910 1.11 -15.91 7.22
C ARG A 910 0.15 -16.73 6.37
N VAL A 911 -1.07 -16.88 6.88
CA VAL A 911 -2.15 -17.64 6.24
C VAL A 911 -3.11 -16.68 5.57
N LYS A 912 -3.40 -16.89 4.29
CA LYS A 912 -4.37 -16.12 3.52
C LYS A 912 -5.66 -16.92 3.39
N LEU A 913 -6.66 -16.61 4.19
CA LEU A 913 -8.00 -17.18 4.07
C LEU A 913 -8.79 -16.41 3.02
N PHE A 914 -9.62 -17.12 2.26
CA PHE A 914 -10.64 -16.51 1.40
C PHE A 914 -10.09 -15.50 0.38
N TYR A 915 -8.88 -15.77 -0.13
CA TYR A 915 -8.14 -14.92 -1.09
C TYR A 915 -7.80 -13.50 -0.64
N SER A 916 -8.16 -13.08 0.58
CA SER A 916 -8.09 -11.68 1.02
C SER A 916 -7.73 -11.54 2.50
N LEU A 917 -8.30 -12.36 3.38
CA LEU A 917 -8.08 -12.29 4.82
C LEU A 917 -6.71 -12.85 5.19
N ILE A 918 -5.84 -12.00 5.72
CA ILE A 918 -4.52 -12.41 6.18
C ILE A 918 -4.55 -12.63 7.69
N LEU A 919 -4.10 -13.79 8.14
CA LEU A 919 -3.89 -14.14 9.53
C LEU A 919 -2.43 -14.52 9.76
N ASP A 920 -1.79 -13.84 10.71
CA ASP A 920 -0.47 -14.25 11.20
C ASP A 920 -0.68 -15.33 12.26
N VAL A 921 -0.02 -16.47 12.08
CA VAL A 921 -0.19 -17.66 12.92
C VAL A 921 1.14 -18.08 13.52
N ARG A 922 1.13 -18.35 14.82
CA ARG A 922 2.29 -18.79 15.61
C ARG A 922 2.00 -20.13 16.25
N LEU A 923 2.90 -21.08 16.06
CA LEU A 923 2.99 -22.31 16.83
C LEU A 923 4.30 -22.27 17.60
N GLY A 924 4.23 -22.19 18.93
CA GLY A 924 5.40 -22.00 19.77
C GLY A 924 5.57 -23.08 20.83
N TYR A 925 6.82 -23.26 21.26
CA TYR A 925 7.22 -24.06 22.41
C TYR A 925 8.10 -23.22 23.31
N ALA A 926 7.74 -23.09 24.59
CA ALA A 926 8.48 -22.33 25.58
C ALA A 926 8.86 -23.21 26.78
N ILE A 927 10.05 -22.98 27.32
CA ILE A 927 10.57 -23.63 28.53
C ILE A 927 10.91 -22.54 29.54
N ALA A 928 10.20 -22.49 30.67
CA ALA A 928 10.55 -21.63 31.79
C ALA A 928 11.76 -22.21 32.57
N ASN A 929 12.65 -21.33 33.02
CA ASN A 929 13.78 -21.71 33.87
C ASN A 929 13.36 -22.01 35.31
N ASP A 930 12.29 -21.36 35.80
CA ASP A 930 11.69 -21.66 37.11
C ASP A 930 10.35 -22.39 36.94
N LEU A 931 10.38 -23.71 37.07
CA LEU A 931 9.21 -24.58 36.97
C LEU A 931 8.31 -24.56 38.23
N SER A 932 8.68 -23.83 39.29
CA SER A 932 7.79 -23.65 40.45
C SER A 932 6.66 -22.66 40.16
N VAL A 933 6.85 -21.79 39.16
CA VAL A 933 5.89 -20.77 38.71
C VAL A 933 5.56 -20.93 37.22
N GLY A 934 6.55 -21.28 36.39
CA GLY A 934 6.39 -21.48 34.94
C GLY A 934 6.22 -22.95 34.54
N GLU A 935 6.14 -23.18 33.24
CA GLU A 935 5.90 -24.51 32.67
C GLU A 935 6.62 -24.71 31.32
N GLU A 936 6.75 -25.97 30.92
CA GLU A 936 7.01 -26.34 29.52
C GLU A 936 5.69 -26.34 28.76
N LYS A 937 5.53 -25.41 27.82
CA LYS A 937 4.24 -25.15 27.17
C LYS A 937 4.36 -25.11 25.66
N SER A 938 3.50 -25.88 24.99
CA SER A 938 3.16 -25.66 23.58
C SER A 938 1.97 -24.71 23.48
N TYR A 939 2.01 -23.76 22.56
CA TYR A 939 0.92 -22.81 22.36
C TYR A 939 0.70 -22.52 20.89
N PHE A 940 -0.54 -22.15 20.58
CA PHE A 940 -0.98 -21.66 19.29
C PHE A 940 -1.59 -20.28 19.49
N SER A 941 -1.13 -19.29 18.75
CA SER A 941 -1.65 -17.93 18.85
C SER A 941 -1.75 -17.24 17.49
N ILE A 942 -2.69 -16.31 17.38
CA ILE A 942 -2.89 -15.46 16.20
C ILE A 942 -2.24 -14.09 16.48
N GLY A 943 -1.51 -13.56 15.50
CA GLY A 943 -0.79 -12.29 15.55
C GLY A 943 0.74 -12.44 15.57
N THR A 944 1.44 -11.33 15.78
CA THR A 944 2.92 -11.27 15.76
C THR A 944 3.52 -11.44 17.17
N SER A 945 4.82 -11.78 17.26
CA SER A 945 5.56 -11.54 18.51
C SER A 945 5.73 -10.03 18.73
N PHE A 946 6.29 -9.63 19.88
CA PHE A 946 6.52 -8.21 20.16
C PHE A 946 7.40 -7.53 19.09
#